data_AF-A0A9D5X3A3-F1
#
_entry.id   AF-A0A9D5X3A3-F1
#
_cell.length_a   1.000
_cell.length_b   1.000
_cell.length_c   1.000
_cell.angle_alpha   90.00
_cell.angle_beta   90.00
_cell.angle_gamma   90.00
#
_symmetry.space_group_name_H-M   'P 1'
#
loop_
_entity.id
_entity.type
_entity.pdbx_description
1 polymer ?
#
loop_
_entity_poly.entity_id
_entity_poly.type
_entity_poly.pdbx_seq_one_letter_code
_entity_poly.pdbx_strand_id
1 'polypeptide(L)'
;MTKTTTSTMRNSCSAAIQSSASFLHGAFFVAVLTFVWWALLPATAQAYVDPSVMTYTIQALAAVVVALSAVLGVAFRRSRKVLFRLLKIDENANKIVEGKVHKVDAKGAEAANVQMKEILAAEAVRLREQKEGTLKPKGRIGVAFLVSFFTVFTILVVAPLELVASNARDLSFNLNDVAGPVIIAGLILTIILTVLLSLLRKRVFNVAVAFVGAVGVASYVQAVFLNGGMPLADGHEVIWSDFTTQMIVSGLIWLAIIAAAVAFSLLKARQLRTGLLVTATALIIVQTVGVASLWGPAIAASIDAHAENQQVIATREGLYNVSSKKNVVVFVLDTTDTAFVQRLYDERPETFAGLTGFTWYRNSVGSMIPTRYGVPSLLFGTRPQPGENFNDFVYNWAQSDQYLRDIQNAGFEAGLYTDQLNYNRYRGTAQKYSVNYHPPVGRGLDNQLDVFGALRILYKTAFCRDMPWVFKPRFWYYTEDLNMRMRKSVNMDEVDLSSQPYTEDDLKYYQELQHYGLSIDNTGQNGSFRFIHLFGSHPPYTLDRNVERTEDPSKQNVDEQTIAAYRIVEAYIAELKRLGVYENTSFIITADHGDWYLTGGDIQTPSAPVIMYKPAGQTAEEAAQPMQISDAPVWHYDILAQTLKDMGVDQQTLSNYTTPLDESYEGETRPRYYIETIPNGKRDIFVREFVINGNANDMNDWSLTGNEWPVEPWHD
;
A
#
# COMPACT_ATOMS: atom_id res chain seq x y z
N MET A 1 91.19 -25.55 -20.14
CA MET A 1 91.00 -24.84 -18.85
C MET A 1 90.67 -23.39 -19.22
N THR A 2 89.59 -22.74 -18.80
CA THR A 2 88.75 -22.85 -17.61
C THR A 2 87.38 -22.22 -17.94
N LYS A 3 86.27 -22.79 -17.45
CA LYS A 3 84.91 -22.25 -17.57
C LYS A 3 84.76 -21.02 -16.66
N THR A 4 84.08 -19.98 -17.13
CA THR A 4 83.56 -18.89 -16.29
C THR A 4 82.05 -19.00 -16.21
N THR A 5 81.53 -19.11 -14.99
CA THR A 5 80.12 -19.22 -14.64
C THR A 5 79.60 -17.86 -14.22
N THR A 6 78.52 -17.37 -14.84
CA THR A 6 77.67 -16.32 -14.26
C THR A 6 76.21 -16.69 -14.50
N SER A 7 75.58 -17.22 -13.46
CA SER A 7 74.13 -17.39 -13.33
C SER A 7 73.75 -17.06 -11.89
N THR A 8 72.85 -16.09 -11.72
CA THR A 8 71.67 -16.08 -10.82
C THR A 8 71.41 -14.69 -10.25
N MET A 9 70.49 -13.93 -10.84
CA MET A 9 69.82 -12.83 -10.11
C MET A 9 68.47 -12.35 -10.68
N ARG A 10 67.80 -13.08 -11.60
CA ARG A 10 66.52 -12.63 -12.20
C ARG A 10 65.25 -13.38 -11.78
N ASN A 11 65.35 -14.50 -11.07
CA ASN A 11 64.17 -15.34 -10.77
C ASN A 11 63.57 -15.16 -9.35
N SER A 12 64.20 -14.40 -8.46
CA SER A 12 63.73 -14.23 -7.07
C SER A 12 62.69 -13.12 -6.89
N CYS A 13 62.63 -12.11 -7.77
CA CYS A 13 61.72 -10.97 -7.61
C CYS A 13 60.27 -11.30 -8.09
N SER A 14 60.12 -12.16 -9.10
CA SER A 14 58.79 -12.54 -9.63
C SER A 14 57.99 -13.44 -8.70
N ALA A 15 58.66 -14.33 -7.95
CA ALA A 15 58.00 -15.25 -7.02
C ALA A 15 57.47 -14.53 -5.76
N ALA A 16 58.22 -13.53 -5.27
CA ALA A 16 57.81 -12.70 -4.13
C ALA A 16 56.60 -11.80 -4.46
N ILE A 17 56.52 -11.26 -5.68
CA ILE A 17 55.39 -10.41 -6.11
C ILE A 17 54.12 -11.24 -6.34
N GLN A 18 54.23 -12.48 -6.85
CA GLN A 18 53.09 -13.39 -7.00
C GLN A 18 52.56 -13.92 -5.65
N SER A 19 53.43 -14.19 -4.67
CA SER A 19 52.97 -14.60 -3.33
C SER A 19 52.27 -13.45 -2.60
N SER A 20 52.80 -12.22 -2.73
CA SER A 20 52.23 -11.00 -2.15
C SER A 20 50.84 -10.68 -2.71
N ALA A 21 50.65 -10.77 -4.03
CA ALA A 21 49.36 -10.53 -4.68
C ALA A 21 48.31 -11.59 -4.33
N SER A 22 48.74 -12.85 -4.15
CA SER A 22 47.87 -13.94 -3.71
C SER A 22 47.44 -13.77 -2.25
N PHE A 23 48.35 -13.27 -1.40
CA PHE A 23 48.06 -12.95 0.00
C PHE A 23 47.11 -11.75 0.13
N LEU A 24 47.31 -10.68 -0.64
CA LEU A 24 46.40 -9.53 -0.69
C LEU A 24 45.02 -9.90 -1.23
N HIS A 25 44.94 -10.77 -2.23
CA HIS A 25 43.66 -11.27 -2.73
C HIS A 25 42.95 -12.19 -1.71
N GLY A 26 43.72 -12.99 -0.95
CA GLY A 26 43.19 -13.78 0.16
C GLY A 26 42.68 -12.91 1.30
N ALA A 27 43.45 -11.90 1.71
CA ALA A 27 43.08 -10.95 2.75
C ALA A 27 41.85 -10.11 2.37
N PHE A 28 41.77 -9.64 1.12
CA PHE A 28 40.59 -8.94 0.61
C PHE A 28 39.36 -9.85 0.54
N PHE A 29 39.53 -11.10 0.11
CA PHE A 29 38.43 -12.05 0.06
C PHE A 29 37.92 -12.40 1.47
N VAL A 30 38.82 -12.58 2.44
CA VAL A 30 38.47 -12.77 3.85
C VAL A 30 37.77 -11.53 4.39
N ALA A 31 38.30 -10.32 4.18
CA ALA A 31 37.67 -9.09 4.65
C ALA A 31 36.27 -8.87 4.08
N VAL A 32 36.06 -9.15 2.78
CA VAL A 32 34.74 -9.07 2.15
C VAL A 32 33.81 -10.15 2.71
N LEU A 33 34.29 -11.39 2.92
CA LEU A 33 33.48 -12.43 3.54
C LEU A 33 33.11 -12.06 4.97
N THR A 34 34.04 -11.54 5.76
CA THR A 34 33.81 -11.09 7.14
C THR A 34 32.81 -9.94 7.16
N PHE A 35 32.87 -9.00 6.22
CA PHE A 35 31.92 -7.89 6.11
C PHE A 35 30.51 -8.38 5.71
N VAL A 36 30.42 -9.33 4.77
CA VAL A 36 29.15 -9.97 4.39
C VAL A 36 28.56 -10.77 5.56
N TRP A 37 29.39 -11.49 6.33
CA TRP A 37 28.96 -12.22 7.53
C TRP A 37 28.55 -11.27 8.66
N TRP A 38 29.21 -10.13 8.80
CA TRP A 38 28.85 -9.12 9.79
C TRP A 38 27.54 -8.41 9.44
N ALA A 39 27.28 -8.17 8.15
CA ALA A 39 26.01 -7.65 7.64
C ALA A 39 24.83 -8.64 7.70
N LEU A 40 25.11 -9.93 7.96
CA LEU A 40 24.12 -10.99 8.16
C LEU A 40 23.83 -11.28 9.64
N LEU A 41 24.50 -10.60 10.58
CA LEU A 41 24.17 -10.71 12.00
C LEU A 41 22.88 -9.93 12.27
N PRO A 42 21.82 -10.57 12.81
CA PRO A 42 20.63 -9.85 13.22
C PRO A 42 20.97 -8.84 14.32
N ALA A 43 20.27 -7.70 14.32
CA ALA A 43 20.35 -6.72 15.40
C ALA A 43 20.05 -7.41 16.74
N THR A 44 20.81 -7.07 17.78
CA THR A 44 20.62 -7.64 19.13
C THR A 44 19.18 -7.40 19.59
N ALA A 45 18.38 -8.45 19.63
CA ALA A 45 17.07 -8.42 20.24
C ALA A 45 17.24 -8.26 21.76
N GLN A 46 16.81 -7.13 22.30
CA GLN A 46 16.63 -6.92 23.73
C GLN A 46 15.33 -7.61 24.16
N ALA A 47 15.32 -8.94 24.14
CA ALA A 47 14.25 -9.74 24.70
C ALA A 47 14.88 -10.91 25.45
N TYR A 48 14.79 -10.86 26.79
CA TYR A 48 15.21 -11.95 27.66
C TYR A 48 14.25 -13.12 27.47
N VAL A 49 14.76 -14.20 26.86
CA VAL A 49 14.06 -15.48 26.72
C VAL A 49 14.95 -16.56 27.32
N ASP A 50 14.33 -17.48 28.07
CA ASP A 50 14.96 -18.51 28.89
C ASP A 50 16.12 -19.26 28.17
N PRO A 51 17.35 -19.32 28.75
CA PRO A 51 18.55 -19.86 28.09
C PRO A 51 18.46 -21.33 27.64
N SER A 52 17.51 -22.09 28.20
CA SER A 52 17.40 -23.53 27.95
C SER A 52 16.84 -23.90 26.58
N VAL A 53 15.95 -23.09 26.00
CA VAL A 53 15.30 -23.36 24.69
C VAL A 53 16.13 -22.82 23.52
N MET A 54 16.79 -21.67 23.71
CA MET A 54 17.56 -21.00 22.66
C MET A 54 18.80 -21.79 22.23
N THR A 55 19.40 -22.56 23.15
CA THR A 55 20.62 -23.33 22.88
C THR A 55 20.36 -24.48 21.90
N TYR A 56 19.23 -25.20 22.03
CA TYR A 56 18.89 -26.31 21.14
C TYR A 56 18.48 -25.83 19.74
N THR A 57 17.75 -24.73 19.64
CA THR A 57 17.31 -24.18 18.34
C THR A 57 18.48 -23.58 17.55
N ILE A 58 19.38 -22.86 18.22
CA ILE A 58 20.61 -22.34 17.59
C ILE A 58 21.52 -23.50 17.16
N GLN A 59 21.67 -24.54 17.99
CA GLN A 59 22.46 -25.72 17.62
C GLN A 59 21.86 -26.49 16.44
N ALA A 60 20.53 -26.63 16.39
CA ALA A 60 19.83 -27.27 15.28
C ALA A 60 19.98 -26.48 13.97
N LEU A 61 19.78 -25.15 14.01
CA LEU A 61 19.99 -24.27 12.86
C LEU A 61 21.46 -24.27 12.40
N ALA A 62 22.41 -24.18 13.33
CA ALA A 62 23.84 -24.23 13.00
C ALA A 62 24.23 -25.59 12.40
N ALA A 63 23.71 -26.71 12.91
CA ALA A 63 23.97 -28.04 12.37
C ALA A 63 23.40 -28.19 10.95
N VAL A 64 22.21 -27.66 10.68
CA VAL A 64 21.60 -27.67 9.34
C VAL A 64 22.39 -26.80 8.37
N VAL A 65 22.83 -25.61 8.78
CA VAL A 65 23.65 -24.71 7.95
C VAL A 65 25.02 -25.32 7.65
N VAL A 66 25.66 -25.95 8.64
CA VAL A 66 26.95 -26.65 8.46
C VAL A 66 26.78 -27.87 7.56
N ALA A 67 25.72 -28.66 7.73
CA ALA A 67 25.41 -29.81 6.89
C ALA A 67 25.14 -29.40 5.43
N LEU A 68 24.32 -28.36 5.20
CA LEU A 68 24.05 -27.80 3.87
C LEU A 68 25.33 -27.21 3.25
N SER A 69 26.16 -26.52 4.02
CA SER A 69 27.44 -25.98 3.55
C SER A 69 28.45 -27.06 3.18
N ALA A 70 28.48 -28.17 3.93
CA ALA A 70 29.31 -29.33 3.62
C ALA A 70 28.80 -30.06 2.37
N VAL A 71 27.48 -30.24 2.23
CA VAL A 71 26.86 -30.85 1.04
C VAL A 71 27.07 -29.96 -0.19
N LEU A 72 26.88 -28.63 -0.10
CA LEU A 72 27.16 -27.67 -1.17
C LEU A 72 28.65 -27.61 -1.52
N GLY A 73 29.54 -27.65 -0.52
CA GLY A 73 30.99 -27.68 -0.73
C GLY A 73 31.46 -28.96 -1.43
N VAL A 74 30.90 -30.11 -1.07
CA VAL A 74 31.18 -31.41 -1.72
C VAL A 74 30.54 -31.48 -3.11
N ALA A 75 29.31 -30.99 -3.28
CA ALA A 75 28.64 -30.88 -4.56
C ALA A 75 29.39 -29.96 -5.52
N PHE A 76 29.90 -28.81 -5.04
CA PHE A 76 30.74 -27.88 -5.81
C PHE A 76 32.10 -28.49 -6.18
N ARG A 77 32.74 -29.24 -5.26
CA ARG A 77 34.00 -29.96 -5.56
C ARG A 77 33.82 -31.05 -6.61
N ARG A 78 32.71 -31.80 -6.56
CA ARG A 78 32.39 -32.85 -7.53
C ARG A 78 31.91 -32.28 -8.87
N SER A 79 31.08 -31.24 -8.85
CA SER A 79 30.56 -30.58 -10.05
C SER A 79 31.62 -29.77 -10.78
N ARG A 80 32.59 -29.15 -10.09
CA ARG A 80 33.70 -28.41 -10.74
C ARG A 80 34.47 -29.25 -11.76
N LYS A 81 34.79 -30.51 -11.43
CA LYS A 81 35.50 -31.41 -12.37
C LYS A 81 34.62 -31.86 -13.54
N VAL A 82 33.32 -32.01 -13.32
CA VAL A 82 32.34 -32.39 -14.35
C VAL A 82 32.02 -31.21 -15.26
N LEU A 83 31.84 -30.02 -14.69
CA LEU A 83 31.61 -28.74 -15.36
C LEU A 83 32.81 -28.33 -16.23
N PHE A 84 34.05 -28.51 -15.75
CA PHE A 84 35.25 -28.27 -16.57
C PHE A 84 35.39 -29.26 -17.72
N ARG A 85 34.96 -30.52 -17.54
CA ARG A 85 34.89 -31.51 -18.61
C ARG A 85 33.78 -31.22 -19.63
N LEU A 86 32.59 -30.82 -19.17
CA LEU A 86 31.42 -30.47 -19.99
C LEU A 86 31.62 -29.16 -20.77
N LEU A 87 32.33 -28.18 -20.18
CA LEU A 87 32.62 -26.88 -20.81
C LEU A 87 33.90 -26.89 -21.67
N LYS A 88 34.60 -28.04 -21.80
CA LYS A 88 35.89 -28.18 -22.51
C LYS A 88 36.91 -27.11 -22.11
N ILE A 89 37.03 -26.81 -20.82
CA ILE A 89 38.04 -25.87 -20.32
C ILE A 89 39.35 -26.64 -20.16
N ASP A 90 40.26 -26.44 -21.11
CA ASP A 90 41.61 -27.02 -21.10
C ASP A 90 42.49 -26.29 -20.07
N GLU A 91 42.88 -26.99 -19.00
CA GLU A 91 43.77 -26.47 -17.95
C GLU A 91 45.19 -26.17 -18.48
N ASN A 92 45.53 -26.62 -19.70
CA ASN A 92 46.77 -26.31 -20.39
C ASN A 92 46.63 -25.22 -21.47
N ALA A 93 45.48 -24.57 -21.62
CA ALA A 93 45.23 -23.57 -22.67
C ALA A 93 46.19 -22.35 -22.66
N ASN A 94 46.92 -22.15 -21.56
CA ASN A 94 47.93 -21.10 -21.40
C ASN A 94 49.38 -21.64 -21.32
N LYS A 95 49.62 -22.92 -21.58
CA LYS A 95 50.97 -23.49 -21.66
C LYS A 95 51.36 -23.69 -23.12
N ILE A 96 52.44 -23.03 -23.53
CA ILE A 96 53.07 -23.29 -24.83
C ILE A 96 53.82 -24.61 -24.68
N VAL A 97 53.35 -25.66 -25.34
CA VAL A 97 54.14 -26.88 -25.51
C VAL A 97 55.09 -26.63 -26.67
N GLU A 98 56.36 -26.39 -26.37
CA GLU A 98 57.38 -26.25 -27.41
C GLU A 98 57.46 -27.54 -28.22
N GLY A 99 57.33 -27.42 -29.55
CA GLY A 99 57.49 -28.55 -30.46
C GLY A 99 58.93 -29.07 -30.52
N LYS A 100 59.13 -30.30 -30.98
CA LYS A 100 60.46 -30.90 -31.14
C LYS A 100 61.32 -30.07 -32.11
N VAL A 101 62.45 -29.56 -31.59
CA VAL A 101 63.44 -28.81 -32.35
C VAL A 101 64.07 -29.70 -33.43
N HIS A 102 64.06 -29.24 -34.68
CA HIS A 102 64.75 -29.87 -35.81
C HIS A 102 65.55 -28.81 -36.58
N LYS A 103 66.65 -29.21 -37.22
CA LYS A 103 67.45 -28.32 -38.07
C LYS A 103 66.68 -28.02 -39.35
N VAL A 104 66.60 -26.74 -39.70
CA VAL A 104 65.92 -26.25 -40.90
C VAL A 104 66.95 -25.68 -41.87
N ASP A 105 66.74 -25.85 -43.17
CA ASP A 105 67.52 -25.19 -44.22
C ASP A 105 67.05 -23.74 -44.42
N ALA A 106 67.74 -22.97 -45.28
CA ALA A 106 67.44 -21.56 -45.50
C ALA A 106 66.01 -21.27 -45.98
N LYS A 107 65.38 -22.21 -46.72
CA LYS A 107 63.99 -22.09 -47.18
C LYS A 107 62.98 -22.39 -46.07
N GLY A 108 63.23 -23.40 -45.24
CA GLY A 108 62.36 -23.70 -44.10
C GLY A 108 62.43 -22.66 -42.97
N ALA A 109 63.54 -21.93 -42.84
CA ALA A 109 63.65 -20.79 -41.92
C ALA A 109 62.73 -19.62 -42.32
N GLU A 110 62.57 -19.36 -43.63
CA GLU A 110 61.69 -18.31 -44.13
C GLU A 110 60.20 -18.66 -43.94
N ALA A 111 59.82 -19.92 -44.20
CA ALA A 111 58.47 -20.43 -43.94
C ALA A 111 58.11 -20.40 -42.44
N ALA A 112 59.04 -20.75 -41.56
CA ALA A 112 58.85 -20.69 -40.10
C ALA A 112 58.67 -19.25 -39.60
N ASN A 113 59.37 -18.26 -40.19
CA ASN A 113 59.21 -16.85 -39.86
C ASN A 113 57.84 -16.29 -40.26
N VAL A 114 57.31 -16.68 -41.42
CA VAL A 114 55.95 -16.30 -41.86
C VAL A 114 54.91 -16.87 -40.88
N GLN A 115 55.03 -18.16 -40.54
CA GLN A 115 54.14 -18.82 -39.60
C GLN A 115 54.22 -18.21 -38.19
N MET A 116 55.43 -17.84 -37.73
CA MET A 116 55.63 -17.15 -36.45
C MET A 116 54.99 -15.76 -36.45
N LYS A 117 55.06 -15.01 -37.56
CA LYS A 117 54.43 -13.69 -37.68
C LYS A 117 52.91 -13.77 -37.63
N GLU A 118 52.30 -14.79 -38.23
CA GLU A 118 50.87 -15.07 -38.11
C GLU A 118 50.46 -15.44 -36.68
N ILE A 119 51.27 -16.28 -36.00
CA ILE A 119 51.06 -16.64 -34.59
C ILE A 119 51.12 -15.39 -33.70
N LEU A 120 52.13 -14.52 -33.88
CA LEU A 120 52.27 -13.28 -33.11
C LEU A 120 51.14 -12.28 -33.38
N ALA A 121 50.64 -12.20 -34.63
CA ALA A 121 49.48 -11.38 -34.97
C ALA A 121 48.20 -11.91 -34.29
N ALA A 122 47.99 -13.23 -34.31
CA ALA A 122 46.88 -13.89 -33.62
C ALA A 122 46.98 -13.73 -32.09
N GLU A 123 48.20 -13.79 -31.53
CA GLU A 123 48.49 -13.57 -30.11
C GLU A 123 48.20 -12.11 -29.70
N ALA A 124 48.58 -11.13 -30.52
CA ALA A 124 48.30 -9.72 -30.27
C ALA A 124 46.79 -9.43 -30.29
N VAL A 125 46.05 -10.04 -31.23
CA VAL A 125 44.57 -9.97 -31.26
C VAL A 125 44.00 -10.65 -30.02
N ARG A 126 44.48 -11.84 -29.64
CA ARG A 126 44.05 -12.57 -28.42
C ARG A 126 44.28 -11.77 -27.15
N LEU A 127 45.44 -11.14 -26.99
CA LEU A 127 45.79 -10.29 -25.85
C LEU A 127 44.93 -9.03 -25.81
N ARG A 128 44.62 -8.44 -26.98
CA ARG A 128 43.71 -7.30 -27.09
C ARG A 128 42.28 -7.68 -26.72
N GLU A 129 41.76 -8.79 -27.23
CA GLU A 129 40.45 -9.35 -26.89
C GLU A 129 40.36 -9.71 -25.39
N GLN A 130 41.43 -10.25 -24.83
CA GLN A 130 41.54 -10.57 -23.41
C GLN A 130 41.54 -9.31 -22.54
N LYS A 131 42.23 -8.24 -22.96
CA LYS A 131 42.25 -6.93 -22.29
C LYS A 131 40.92 -6.19 -22.42
N GLU A 132 40.23 -6.33 -23.55
CA GLU A 132 38.89 -5.77 -23.79
C GLU A 132 37.76 -6.62 -23.19
N GLY A 133 38.06 -7.81 -22.67
CA GLY A 133 37.11 -8.71 -22.00
C GLY A 133 36.02 -9.24 -22.93
N THR A 134 36.28 -9.34 -24.24
CA THR A 134 35.29 -9.71 -25.26
C THR A 134 34.79 -11.15 -25.09
N LEU A 135 33.47 -11.33 -25.17
CA LEU A 135 32.82 -12.64 -25.04
C LEU A 135 32.30 -13.15 -26.39
N LYS A 136 32.41 -14.46 -26.59
CA LYS A 136 31.71 -15.17 -27.67
C LYS A 136 30.19 -15.01 -27.51
N PRO A 137 29.39 -15.13 -28.59
CA PRO A 137 27.94 -14.91 -28.54
C PRO A 137 27.21 -15.67 -27.41
N LYS A 138 27.51 -16.97 -27.23
CA LYS A 138 26.91 -17.78 -26.16
C LYS A 138 27.23 -17.26 -24.75
N GLY A 139 28.45 -16.77 -24.55
CA GLY A 139 28.88 -16.17 -23.27
C GLY A 139 28.22 -14.82 -23.01
N ARG A 140 27.96 -14.01 -24.05
CA ARG A 140 27.23 -12.74 -23.91
C ARG A 140 25.79 -12.99 -23.47
N ILE A 141 25.11 -13.96 -24.10
CA ILE A 141 23.73 -14.32 -23.76
C ILE A 141 23.64 -14.78 -22.30
N GLY A 142 24.51 -15.69 -21.85
CA GLY A 142 24.46 -16.18 -20.47
C GLY A 142 24.70 -15.08 -19.42
N VAL A 143 25.64 -14.17 -19.68
CA VAL A 143 25.92 -13.03 -18.81
C VAL A 143 24.76 -12.04 -18.81
N ALA A 144 24.27 -11.68 -19.99
CA ALA A 144 23.14 -10.78 -20.14
C ALA A 144 21.89 -11.34 -19.44
N PHE A 145 21.62 -12.65 -19.58
CA PHE A 145 20.50 -13.31 -18.94
C PHE A 145 20.57 -13.22 -17.42
N LEU A 146 21.69 -13.63 -16.81
CA LEU A 146 21.77 -13.66 -15.34
C LEU A 146 21.67 -12.26 -14.71
N VAL A 147 22.30 -11.27 -15.33
CA VAL A 147 22.26 -9.88 -14.84
C VAL A 147 20.90 -9.24 -15.07
N SER A 148 20.28 -9.49 -16.23
CA SER A 148 18.91 -9.03 -16.51
C SER A 148 17.93 -9.67 -15.55
N PHE A 149 18.03 -10.99 -15.35
CA PHE A 149 17.17 -11.74 -14.45
C PHE A 149 17.30 -11.22 -13.03
N PHE A 150 18.51 -11.07 -12.48
CA PHE A 150 18.70 -10.49 -11.15
C PHE A 150 18.04 -9.11 -10.99
N THR A 151 18.27 -8.22 -11.96
CA THR A 151 17.78 -6.83 -11.88
C THR A 151 16.26 -6.79 -11.97
N VAL A 152 15.67 -7.48 -12.95
CA VAL A 152 14.22 -7.56 -13.16
C VAL A 152 13.55 -8.32 -12.03
N PHE A 153 14.16 -9.42 -11.54
CA PHE A 153 13.63 -10.19 -10.42
C PHE A 153 13.57 -9.34 -9.15
N THR A 154 14.61 -8.56 -8.86
CA THR A 154 14.63 -7.66 -7.69
C THR A 154 13.51 -6.62 -7.77
N ILE A 155 13.45 -5.87 -8.87
CA ILE A 155 12.58 -4.68 -8.97
C ILE A 155 11.14 -5.02 -9.37
N LEU A 156 10.93 -6.00 -10.25
CA LEU A 156 9.62 -6.24 -10.90
C LEU A 156 9.00 -7.58 -10.52
N VAL A 157 9.63 -8.37 -9.65
CA VAL A 157 9.05 -9.62 -9.14
C VAL A 157 9.04 -9.63 -7.63
N VAL A 158 10.21 -9.54 -6.99
CA VAL A 158 10.33 -9.55 -5.52
C VAL A 158 9.60 -8.38 -4.92
N ALA A 159 9.79 -7.16 -5.44
CA ALA A 159 9.16 -5.98 -4.87
C ALA A 159 7.63 -6.00 -4.88
N PRO A 160 6.95 -6.30 -6.01
CA PRO A 160 5.51 -6.53 -6.02
C PRO A 160 5.04 -7.62 -5.05
N LEU A 161 5.71 -8.78 -5.02
CA LEU A 161 5.25 -9.93 -4.23
C LEU A 161 5.41 -9.71 -2.73
N GLU A 162 6.53 -9.13 -2.30
CA GLU A 162 6.71 -8.74 -0.90
C GLU A 162 5.70 -7.69 -0.46
N LEU A 163 5.37 -6.74 -1.34
CA LEU A 163 4.39 -5.69 -1.04
C LEU A 163 2.97 -6.27 -0.89
N VAL A 164 2.56 -7.18 -1.77
CA VAL A 164 1.25 -7.85 -1.62
C VAL A 164 1.24 -8.73 -0.38
N ALA A 165 2.33 -9.44 -0.11
CA ALA A 165 2.46 -10.27 1.08
C ALA A 165 2.42 -9.46 2.40
N SER A 166 3.04 -8.27 2.44
CA SER A 166 3.08 -7.44 3.64
C SER A 166 1.76 -6.73 3.94
N ASN A 167 0.92 -6.52 2.92
CA ASN A 167 -0.39 -5.86 3.04
C ASN A 167 -1.54 -6.85 2.79
N ALA A 168 -1.32 -8.13 3.09
CA ALA A 168 -2.25 -9.22 2.75
C ALA A 168 -3.63 -9.10 3.43
N ARG A 169 -3.74 -8.30 4.50
CA ARG A 169 -5.01 -8.02 5.17
C ARG A 169 -5.81 -6.89 4.51
N ASP A 170 -5.14 -5.96 3.85
CA ASP A 170 -5.75 -4.72 3.33
C ASP A 170 -6.01 -4.78 1.81
N LEU A 171 -5.47 -5.80 1.13
CA LEU A 171 -5.59 -5.96 -0.32
C LEU A 171 -6.64 -7.00 -0.72
N SER A 172 -7.50 -6.63 -1.67
CA SER A 172 -8.57 -7.49 -2.19
C SER A 172 -8.09 -8.73 -2.96
N PHE A 173 -6.85 -8.71 -3.45
CA PHE A 173 -6.24 -9.82 -4.18
C PHE A 173 -5.08 -10.40 -3.40
N ASN A 174 -5.07 -11.72 -3.25
CA ASN A 174 -4.04 -12.41 -2.49
C ASN A 174 -2.80 -12.68 -3.35
N LEU A 175 -1.74 -13.18 -2.70
CA LEU A 175 -0.46 -13.44 -3.35
C LEU A 175 -0.56 -14.45 -4.51
N ASN A 176 -1.45 -15.45 -4.44
CA ASN A 176 -1.65 -16.42 -5.52
C ASN A 176 -2.29 -15.81 -6.77
N ASP A 177 -3.15 -14.81 -6.60
CA ASP A 177 -3.85 -14.15 -7.71
C ASP A 177 -2.85 -13.39 -8.59
N VAL A 178 -1.93 -12.66 -7.96
CA VAL A 178 -0.98 -11.78 -8.65
C VAL A 178 0.34 -12.45 -9.05
N ALA A 179 0.74 -13.53 -8.37
CA ALA A 179 2.07 -14.13 -8.55
C ALA A 179 2.35 -14.62 -9.96
N GLY A 180 1.41 -15.36 -10.56
CA GLY A 180 1.54 -15.86 -11.92
C GLY A 180 1.79 -14.72 -12.93
N PRO A 181 0.89 -13.72 -13.00
CA PRO A 181 1.07 -12.53 -13.82
C PRO A 181 2.43 -11.83 -13.62
N VAL A 182 2.81 -11.54 -12.38
CA VAL A 182 4.05 -10.83 -12.04
C VAL A 182 5.29 -11.61 -12.49
N ILE A 183 5.36 -12.91 -12.22
CA ILE A 183 6.50 -13.76 -12.60
C ILE A 183 6.61 -13.87 -14.12
N ILE A 184 5.50 -14.09 -14.83
CA ILE A 184 5.48 -14.20 -16.30
C ILE A 184 5.96 -12.89 -16.93
N ALA A 185 5.42 -11.76 -16.49
CA ALA A 185 5.84 -10.44 -16.98
C ALA A 185 7.33 -10.18 -16.71
N GLY A 186 7.81 -10.50 -15.51
CA GLY A 186 9.24 -10.41 -15.16
C GLY A 186 10.13 -11.29 -16.04
N LEU A 187 9.71 -12.51 -16.38
CA LEU A 187 10.44 -13.40 -17.29
C LEU A 187 10.48 -12.84 -18.73
N ILE A 188 9.37 -12.30 -19.22
CA ILE A 188 9.31 -11.66 -20.55
C ILE A 188 10.26 -10.47 -20.61
N LEU A 189 10.21 -9.57 -19.61
CA LEU A 189 11.10 -8.41 -19.53
C LEU A 189 12.58 -8.81 -19.40
N THR A 190 12.85 -9.89 -18.66
CA THR A 190 14.20 -10.48 -18.57
C THR A 190 14.70 -10.92 -19.95
N ILE A 191 13.86 -11.62 -20.72
CA ILE A 191 14.22 -12.09 -22.07
C ILE A 191 14.45 -10.91 -23.01
N ILE A 192 13.58 -9.89 -22.99
CA ILE A 192 13.72 -8.68 -23.80
C ILE A 192 15.05 -7.99 -23.48
N LEU A 193 15.33 -7.74 -22.20
CA LEU A 193 16.57 -7.09 -21.77
C LEU A 193 17.80 -7.93 -22.12
N THR A 194 17.71 -9.25 -22.01
CA THR A 194 18.76 -10.19 -22.41
C THR A 194 19.08 -10.08 -23.90
N VAL A 195 18.05 -10.02 -24.75
CA VAL A 195 18.21 -9.85 -26.20
C VAL A 195 18.87 -8.52 -26.50
N LEU A 196 18.34 -7.41 -25.96
CA LEU A 196 18.88 -6.07 -26.16
C LEU A 196 20.36 -5.96 -25.76
N LEU A 197 20.71 -6.46 -24.58
CA LEU A 197 22.10 -6.46 -24.12
C LEU A 197 22.98 -7.37 -24.98
N SER A 198 22.50 -8.53 -25.41
CA SER A 198 23.28 -9.48 -26.22
C SER A 198 23.61 -8.98 -27.63
N LEU A 199 22.83 -8.03 -28.16
CA LEU A 199 23.12 -7.35 -29.43
C LEU A 199 24.35 -6.44 -29.33
N LEU A 200 24.64 -5.90 -28.14
CA LEU A 200 25.79 -5.04 -27.88
C LEU A 200 27.11 -5.83 -27.97
N ARG A 201 28.18 -5.16 -28.40
CA ARG A 201 29.48 -5.78 -28.66
C ARG A 201 30.61 -5.05 -27.92
N LYS A 202 31.70 -5.78 -27.66
CA LYS A 202 32.95 -5.26 -27.11
C LYS A 202 32.74 -4.50 -25.79
N ARG A 203 33.39 -3.34 -25.62
CA ARG A 203 33.33 -2.55 -24.39
C ARG A 203 31.92 -2.06 -24.06
N VAL A 204 31.10 -1.75 -25.07
CA VAL A 204 29.72 -1.30 -24.88
C VAL A 204 28.89 -2.36 -24.16
N PHE A 205 29.06 -3.64 -24.51
CA PHE A 205 28.41 -4.75 -23.80
C PHE A 205 28.80 -4.78 -22.31
N ASN A 206 30.09 -4.68 -22.01
CA ASN A 206 30.57 -4.78 -20.62
C ASN A 206 30.10 -3.58 -19.77
N VAL A 207 30.03 -2.38 -20.34
CA VAL A 207 29.51 -1.19 -19.64
C VAL A 207 28.01 -1.30 -19.43
N ALA A 208 27.25 -1.70 -20.46
CA ALA A 208 25.80 -1.85 -20.34
C ALA A 208 25.40 -2.93 -19.31
N VAL A 209 26.07 -4.08 -19.29
CA VAL A 209 25.85 -5.12 -18.27
C VAL A 209 26.22 -4.62 -16.88
N ALA A 210 27.33 -3.88 -16.74
CA ALA A 210 27.73 -3.30 -15.45
C ALA A 210 26.71 -2.29 -14.96
N PHE A 211 26.17 -1.44 -15.85
CA PHE A 211 25.13 -0.47 -15.52
C PHE A 211 23.84 -1.16 -15.06
N VAL A 212 23.32 -2.11 -15.84
CA VAL A 212 22.09 -2.85 -15.46
C VAL A 212 22.27 -3.56 -14.13
N GLY A 213 23.39 -4.26 -13.94
CA GLY A 213 23.68 -4.91 -12.66
C GLY A 213 23.84 -3.93 -11.49
N ALA A 214 24.41 -2.75 -11.72
CA ALA A 214 24.54 -1.69 -10.71
C ALA A 214 23.18 -1.13 -10.31
N VAL A 215 22.24 -0.98 -11.25
CA VAL A 215 20.85 -0.60 -10.96
C VAL A 215 20.20 -1.65 -10.06
N GLY A 216 20.32 -2.94 -10.39
CA GLY A 216 19.78 -4.02 -9.54
C GLY A 216 20.38 -4.03 -8.14
N VAL A 217 21.69 -3.82 -8.00
CA VAL A 217 22.35 -3.71 -6.69
C VAL A 217 21.90 -2.46 -5.93
N ALA A 218 21.80 -1.32 -6.60
CA ALA A 218 21.36 -0.07 -5.99
C ALA A 218 19.90 -0.15 -5.52
N SER A 219 19.02 -0.78 -6.28
CA SER A 219 17.63 -1.08 -5.87
C SER A 219 17.57 -1.99 -4.66
N TYR A 220 18.38 -3.05 -4.61
CA TYR A 220 18.45 -3.91 -3.44
C TYR A 220 18.94 -3.15 -2.19
N VAL A 221 19.98 -2.32 -2.33
CA VAL A 221 20.47 -1.45 -1.25
C VAL A 221 19.39 -0.44 -0.82
N GLN A 222 18.65 0.12 -1.77
CA GLN A 222 17.57 1.05 -1.50
C GLN A 222 16.48 0.40 -0.65
N ALA A 223 16.00 -0.77 -1.07
CA ALA A 223 14.93 -1.51 -0.40
C ALA A 223 15.29 -1.88 1.04
N VAL A 224 16.52 -2.33 1.28
CA VAL A 224 16.94 -2.84 2.59
C VAL A 224 17.37 -1.74 3.56
N PHE A 225 18.04 -0.68 3.08
CA PHE A 225 18.74 0.25 3.97
C PHE A 225 18.29 1.72 3.86
N LEU A 226 17.77 2.14 2.71
CA LEU A 226 17.59 3.58 2.43
C LEU A 226 16.13 4.03 2.43
N ASN A 227 15.18 3.15 2.78
CA ASN A 227 13.75 3.46 2.86
C ASN A 227 13.28 3.87 4.27
N GLY A 228 14.20 4.14 5.20
CA GLY A 228 13.84 4.58 6.55
C GLY A 228 13.02 5.88 6.54
N GLY A 229 11.90 5.88 7.25
CA GLY A 229 11.00 7.03 7.36
C GLY A 229 10.07 7.26 6.16
N MET A 230 9.80 6.24 5.32
CA MET A 230 8.73 6.37 4.33
C MET A 230 7.38 6.65 5.01
N PRO A 231 6.58 7.61 4.49
CA PRO A 231 5.25 7.87 5.00
C PRO A 231 4.34 6.66 4.81
N LEU A 232 3.25 6.60 5.60
CA LEU A 232 2.18 5.64 5.38
C LEU A 232 1.44 6.00 4.08
N ALA A 233 1.03 4.98 3.33
CA ALA A 233 0.26 5.13 2.10
C ALA A 233 -1.26 5.13 2.41
N ASP A 234 -1.64 5.85 3.46
CA ASP A 234 -2.98 5.87 4.06
C ASP A 234 -3.95 6.86 3.40
N GLY A 235 -3.45 7.72 2.53
CA GLY A 235 -4.25 8.71 1.81
C GLY A 235 -3.81 10.14 2.08
N HIS A 236 -3.05 10.38 3.15
CA HIS A 236 -2.61 11.71 3.50
C HIS A 236 -1.66 12.32 2.46
N GLU A 237 -1.72 13.65 2.32
CA GLU A 237 -0.78 14.38 1.49
C GLU A 237 0.65 14.25 2.03
N VAL A 238 1.58 13.88 1.17
CA VAL A 238 3.00 13.78 1.53
C VAL A 238 3.69 15.09 1.20
N ILE A 239 4.14 15.79 2.25
CA ILE A 239 4.99 16.98 2.12
C ILE A 239 6.42 16.54 1.74
N TRP A 240 6.68 16.43 0.43
CA TRP A 240 7.94 15.88 -0.10
C TRP A 240 9.18 16.70 0.27
N SER A 241 9.04 17.99 0.59
CA SER A 241 10.15 18.85 1.02
C SER A 241 10.81 18.35 2.31
N ASP A 242 10.07 17.67 3.18
CA ASP A 242 10.56 17.16 4.46
C ASP A 242 11.57 16.02 4.27
N PHE A 243 11.57 15.40 3.08
CA PHE A 243 12.45 14.28 2.73
C PHE A 243 13.65 14.70 1.86
N THR A 244 13.96 16.00 1.76
CA THR A 244 15.06 16.52 0.92
C THR A 244 16.41 15.88 1.26
N THR A 245 16.70 15.65 2.54
CA THR A 245 17.95 15.00 2.97
C THR A 245 18.04 13.56 2.45
N GLN A 246 16.95 12.81 2.56
CA GLN A 246 16.83 11.43 2.08
C GLN A 246 16.96 11.37 0.55
N MET A 247 16.37 12.35 -0.17
CA MET A 247 16.54 12.52 -1.63
C MET A 247 18.00 12.69 -2.02
N ILE A 248 18.73 13.58 -1.37
CA ILE A 248 20.15 13.84 -1.67
C ILE A 248 21.01 12.61 -1.34
N VAL A 249 20.87 12.06 -0.13
CA VAL A 249 21.71 10.94 0.33
C VAL A 249 21.50 9.70 -0.53
N SER A 250 20.25 9.29 -0.77
CA SER A 250 19.96 8.13 -1.62
C SER A 250 20.41 8.34 -3.07
N GLY A 251 20.22 9.54 -3.62
CA GLY A 251 20.69 9.90 -4.96
C GLY A 251 22.20 9.81 -5.11
N LEU A 252 22.97 10.31 -4.13
CA LEU A 252 24.44 10.23 -4.15
C LEU A 252 24.95 8.80 -4.03
N ILE A 253 24.33 7.96 -3.20
CA ILE A 253 24.69 6.54 -3.07
C ILE A 253 24.44 5.80 -4.40
N TRP A 254 23.31 6.03 -5.05
CA TRP A 254 23.00 5.48 -6.36
C TRP A 254 24.03 5.87 -7.42
N LEU A 255 24.36 7.17 -7.51
CA LEU A 255 25.38 7.68 -8.42
C LEU A 255 26.76 7.06 -8.14
N ALA A 256 27.13 6.90 -6.86
CA ALA A 256 28.40 6.28 -6.47
C ALA A 256 28.47 4.80 -6.89
N ILE A 257 27.41 4.02 -6.67
CA ILE A 257 27.34 2.60 -7.08
C ILE A 257 27.47 2.47 -8.60
N ILE A 258 26.71 3.27 -9.35
CA ILE A 258 26.72 3.25 -10.82
C ILE A 258 28.10 3.70 -11.35
N ALA A 259 28.64 4.81 -10.85
CA ALA A 259 29.94 5.32 -11.26
C ALA A 259 31.07 4.33 -10.97
N ALA A 260 31.07 3.70 -9.79
CA ALA A 260 32.04 2.67 -9.44
C ALA A 260 31.95 1.45 -10.37
N ALA A 261 30.73 0.97 -10.67
CA ALA A 261 30.53 -0.14 -11.59
C ALA A 261 31.00 0.19 -13.01
N VAL A 262 30.68 1.37 -13.53
CA VAL A 262 31.10 1.80 -14.87
C VAL A 262 32.62 1.98 -14.93
N ALA A 263 33.23 2.68 -13.96
CA ALA A 263 34.67 2.86 -13.91
C ALA A 263 35.42 1.52 -13.81
N PHE A 264 34.97 0.61 -12.95
CA PHE A 264 35.59 -0.71 -12.82
C PHE A 264 35.34 -1.59 -14.05
N SER A 265 34.25 -1.38 -14.79
CA SER A 265 34.00 -2.05 -16.08
C SER A 265 35.02 -1.62 -17.13
N LEU A 266 35.36 -0.32 -17.17
CA LEU A 266 36.36 0.21 -18.11
C LEU A 266 37.79 -0.26 -17.77
N LEU A 267 38.12 -0.41 -16.49
CA LEU A 267 39.47 -0.77 -16.03
C LEU A 267 39.69 -2.28 -15.96
N LYS A 268 38.70 -3.05 -15.46
CA LYS A 268 38.81 -4.48 -15.14
C LYS A 268 37.53 -5.26 -15.45
N ALA A 269 36.99 -5.10 -16.66
CA ALA A 269 35.74 -5.71 -17.15
C ALA A 269 35.53 -7.19 -16.75
N ARG A 270 36.58 -8.03 -16.86
CA ARG A 270 36.49 -9.46 -16.55
C ARG A 270 36.21 -9.71 -15.06
N GLN A 271 36.89 -8.99 -14.17
CA GLN A 271 36.76 -9.16 -12.72
C GLN A 271 35.41 -8.64 -12.25
N LEU A 272 35.00 -7.45 -12.72
CA LEU A 272 33.67 -6.90 -12.43
C LEU A 272 32.58 -7.89 -12.82
N ARG A 273 32.63 -8.39 -14.06
CA ARG A 273 31.62 -9.31 -14.57
C ARG A 273 31.53 -10.58 -13.74
N THR A 274 32.66 -11.19 -13.38
CA THR A 274 32.65 -12.38 -12.52
C THR A 274 32.08 -12.06 -11.14
N GLY A 275 32.46 -10.94 -10.53
CA GLY A 275 31.89 -10.48 -9.26
C GLY A 275 30.37 -10.28 -9.35
N LEU A 276 29.92 -9.56 -10.37
CA LEU A 276 28.51 -9.28 -10.60
C LEU A 276 27.68 -10.56 -10.81
N LEU A 277 28.19 -11.56 -11.54
CA LEU A 277 27.49 -12.84 -11.70
C LEU A 277 27.35 -13.59 -10.37
N VAL A 278 28.39 -13.57 -9.52
CA VAL A 278 28.35 -14.19 -8.19
C VAL A 278 27.36 -13.46 -7.30
N THR A 279 27.43 -12.13 -7.23
CA THR A 279 26.50 -11.29 -6.46
C THR A 279 25.06 -11.49 -6.93
N ALA A 280 24.80 -11.43 -8.24
CA ALA A 280 23.49 -11.67 -8.84
C ALA A 280 22.94 -13.04 -8.42
N THR A 281 23.75 -14.10 -8.54
CA THR A 281 23.33 -15.45 -8.15
C THR A 281 22.99 -15.53 -6.65
N ALA A 282 23.83 -14.96 -5.79
CA ALA A 282 23.60 -14.96 -4.35
C ALA A 282 22.32 -14.21 -3.97
N LEU A 283 22.12 -12.99 -4.53
CA LEU A 283 20.95 -12.17 -4.23
C LEU A 283 19.66 -12.73 -4.82
N ILE A 284 19.70 -13.42 -5.97
CA ILE A 284 18.54 -14.17 -6.48
C ILE A 284 18.12 -15.23 -5.46
N ILE A 285 19.07 -16.02 -4.94
CA ILE A 285 18.78 -17.08 -3.96
C ILE A 285 18.20 -16.49 -2.68
N VAL A 286 18.84 -15.46 -2.12
CA VAL A 286 18.38 -14.81 -0.88
C VAL A 286 16.96 -14.26 -1.03
N GLN A 287 16.69 -13.52 -2.10
CA GLN A 287 15.37 -12.94 -2.33
C GLN A 287 14.31 -14.01 -2.64
N THR A 288 14.67 -15.08 -3.35
CA THR A 288 13.74 -16.20 -3.59
C THR A 288 13.34 -16.86 -2.27
N VAL A 289 14.28 -17.07 -1.35
CA VAL A 289 13.98 -17.60 -0.01
C VAL A 289 13.10 -16.62 0.79
N GLY A 290 13.39 -15.32 0.74
CA GLY A 290 12.60 -14.29 1.42
C GLY A 290 11.15 -14.25 0.94
N VAL A 291 10.92 -14.19 -0.37
CA VAL A 291 9.55 -14.22 -0.94
C VAL A 291 8.84 -15.54 -0.59
N ALA A 292 9.54 -16.67 -0.70
CA ALA A 292 8.96 -17.97 -0.39
C ALA A 292 8.58 -18.11 1.09
N SER A 293 9.34 -17.53 2.02
CA SER A 293 9.01 -17.58 3.44
C SER A 293 7.79 -16.73 3.82
N LEU A 294 7.47 -15.70 3.03
CA LEU A 294 6.28 -14.87 3.22
C LEU A 294 4.99 -15.54 2.73
N TRP A 295 5.09 -16.54 1.85
CA TRP A 295 3.93 -17.09 1.15
C TRP A 295 2.87 -17.67 2.09
N GLY A 296 3.27 -18.53 3.02
CA GLY A 296 2.35 -19.17 3.97
C GLY A 296 1.64 -18.14 4.87
N PRO A 297 2.39 -17.28 5.60
CA PRO A 297 1.82 -16.23 6.43
C PRO A 297 0.92 -15.26 5.66
N ALA A 298 1.31 -14.84 4.46
CA ALA A 298 0.52 -13.92 3.65
C ALA A 298 -0.81 -14.54 3.19
N ILE A 299 -0.78 -15.79 2.74
CA ILE A 299 -2.02 -16.51 2.38
C ILE A 299 -2.90 -16.72 3.60
N ALA A 300 -2.33 -17.06 4.75
CA ALA A 300 -3.09 -17.18 5.99
C ALA A 300 -3.73 -15.85 6.41
N ALA A 301 -2.97 -14.75 6.39
CA ALA A 301 -3.46 -13.43 6.73
C ALA A 301 -4.53 -12.92 5.74
N SER A 302 -4.36 -13.20 4.46
CA SER A 302 -5.36 -12.87 3.44
C SER A 302 -6.63 -13.70 3.58
N ILE A 303 -6.53 -15.01 3.86
CA ILE A 303 -7.70 -15.86 4.14
C ILE A 303 -8.42 -15.41 5.42
N ASP A 304 -7.69 -15.04 6.45
CA ASP A 304 -8.24 -14.54 7.72
C ASP A 304 -9.04 -13.23 7.50
N ALA A 305 -8.45 -12.31 6.72
CA ALA A 305 -9.07 -11.04 6.36
C ALA A 305 -10.20 -11.16 5.32
N HIS A 306 -10.09 -12.09 4.38
CA HIS A 306 -10.98 -12.25 3.21
C HIS A 306 -11.59 -13.67 3.14
N ALA A 307 -12.02 -14.26 4.25
CA ALA A 307 -12.83 -15.50 4.22
C ALA A 307 -14.25 -15.24 3.66
N GLU A 308 -14.35 -14.42 2.61
CA GLU A 308 -15.55 -13.84 1.99
C GLU A 308 -16.54 -14.88 1.47
N ASN A 309 -16.12 -16.12 1.19
CA ASN A 309 -17.08 -17.17 0.84
C ASN A 309 -17.89 -17.70 2.06
N GLN A 310 -17.57 -17.24 3.28
CA GLN A 310 -18.28 -17.63 4.52
C GLN A 310 -18.46 -16.49 5.54
N GLN A 311 -17.79 -15.34 5.37
CA GLN A 311 -17.91 -14.21 6.29
C GLN A 311 -19.04 -13.27 5.90
N VAL A 312 -19.79 -12.83 6.91
CA VAL A 312 -20.82 -11.80 6.79
C VAL A 312 -20.13 -10.46 6.58
N ILE A 313 -20.45 -9.75 5.51
CA ILE A 313 -19.90 -8.42 5.19
C ILE A 313 -21.03 -7.49 4.77
N ALA A 314 -20.78 -6.19 4.75
CA ALA A 314 -21.65 -5.23 4.08
C ALA A 314 -21.67 -5.53 2.57
N THR A 315 -22.83 -5.89 2.04
CA THR A 315 -23.08 -5.98 0.61
C THR A 315 -23.76 -4.71 0.09
N ARG A 316 -23.92 -4.61 -1.23
CA ARG A 316 -24.66 -3.53 -1.88
C ARG A 316 -26.17 -3.82 -1.99
N GLU A 317 -26.66 -4.91 -1.39
CA GLU A 317 -28.09 -5.23 -1.38
C GLU A 317 -28.90 -4.09 -0.76
N GLY A 318 -30.00 -3.68 -1.40
CA GLY A 318 -30.87 -2.62 -0.90
C GLY A 318 -30.37 -1.18 -1.09
N LEU A 319 -29.13 -0.97 -1.57
CA LEU A 319 -28.46 0.35 -1.59
C LEU A 319 -29.26 1.41 -2.37
N TYR A 320 -29.88 0.97 -3.47
CA TYR A 320 -30.68 1.81 -4.37
C TYR A 320 -32.19 1.59 -4.18
N ASN A 321 -32.60 1.03 -3.04
CA ASN A 321 -33.99 0.76 -2.71
C ASN A 321 -34.47 1.71 -1.60
N VAL A 322 -35.65 2.30 -1.81
CA VAL A 322 -36.36 3.13 -0.83
C VAL A 322 -37.82 2.72 -0.76
N SER A 323 -38.53 3.04 0.31
CA SER A 323 -39.96 2.74 0.46
C SER A 323 -40.85 3.80 -0.20
N SER A 324 -42.04 3.39 -0.64
CA SER A 324 -43.10 4.34 -1.00
C SER A 324 -43.85 4.90 0.22
N LYS A 325 -43.52 4.42 1.44
CA LYS A 325 -44.10 4.87 2.71
C LYS A 325 -43.23 6.00 3.29
N LYS A 326 -42.61 5.79 4.46
CA LYS A 326 -41.64 6.71 5.05
C LYS A 326 -40.21 6.27 4.70
N ASN A 327 -39.33 7.24 4.50
CA ASN A 327 -37.90 7.00 4.35
C ASN A 327 -37.12 7.85 5.34
N VAL A 328 -36.07 7.28 5.91
CA VAL A 328 -35.06 8.02 6.68
C VAL A 328 -33.70 7.70 6.08
N VAL A 329 -33.03 8.71 5.55
CA VAL A 329 -31.73 8.58 4.88
C VAL A 329 -30.70 9.40 5.64
N VAL A 330 -29.59 8.77 6.00
CA VAL A 330 -28.43 9.41 6.62
C VAL A 330 -27.25 9.23 5.67
N PHE A 331 -26.83 10.30 5.02
CA PHE A 331 -25.58 10.36 4.28
C PHE A 331 -24.46 10.79 5.23
N VAL A 332 -23.41 9.98 5.32
CA VAL A 332 -22.20 10.26 6.07
C VAL A 332 -21.10 10.50 5.04
N LEU A 333 -20.68 11.76 4.87
CA LEU A 333 -19.65 12.19 3.94
C LEU A 333 -18.34 12.35 4.72
N ASP A 334 -17.48 11.34 4.67
CA ASP A 334 -16.27 11.24 5.51
C ASP A 334 -15.46 12.56 5.51
N THR A 335 -15.03 12.99 6.70
CA THR A 335 -14.16 14.17 6.91
C THR A 335 -14.78 15.51 6.46
N THR A 336 -16.08 15.55 6.12
CA THR A 336 -16.74 16.78 5.65
C THR A 336 -17.01 17.72 6.83
N ASP A 337 -16.08 18.64 7.05
CA ASP A 337 -16.12 19.63 8.12
C ASP A 337 -17.06 20.82 7.78
N THR A 338 -17.76 21.34 8.79
CA THR A 338 -18.56 22.56 8.70
C THR A 338 -17.74 23.74 8.18
N ALA A 339 -16.44 23.82 8.46
CA ALA A 339 -15.56 24.87 7.96
C ALA A 339 -15.39 24.81 6.44
N PHE A 340 -15.36 23.61 5.85
CA PHE A 340 -15.31 23.45 4.39
C PHE A 340 -16.62 23.88 3.76
N VAL A 341 -17.74 23.46 4.36
CA VAL A 341 -19.09 23.85 3.93
C VAL A 341 -19.30 25.35 4.02
N GLN A 342 -18.86 25.99 5.11
CA GLN A 342 -18.96 27.46 5.29
C GLN A 342 -18.18 28.21 4.22
N ARG A 343 -16.93 27.81 3.94
CA ARG A 343 -16.13 28.41 2.87
C ARG A 343 -16.83 28.29 1.51
N LEU A 344 -17.35 27.11 1.18
CA LEU A 344 -18.08 26.90 -0.07
C LEU A 344 -19.42 27.66 -0.10
N TYR A 345 -20.10 27.81 1.04
CA TYR A 345 -21.36 28.54 1.09
C TYR A 345 -21.13 30.03 0.81
N ASP A 346 -20.04 30.59 1.31
CA ASP A 346 -19.68 31.99 1.11
C ASP A 346 -19.13 32.26 -0.30
N GLU A 347 -18.33 31.35 -0.86
CA GLU A 347 -17.64 31.54 -2.14
C GLU A 347 -18.37 30.95 -3.36
N ARG A 348 -19.14 29.88 -3.16
CA ARG A 348 -19.81 29.07 -4.19
C ARG A 348 -21.19 28.57 -3.72
N PRO A 349 -22.12 29.47 -3.34
CA PRO A 349 -23.44 29.09 -2.81
C PRO A 349 -24.26 28.21 -3.76
N GLU A 350 -23.96 28.22 -5.06
CA GLU A 350 -24.59 27.33 -6.05
C GLU A 350 -24.38 25.84 -5.75
N THR A 351 -23.35 25.48 -4.97
CA THR A 351 -23.05 24.10 -4.55
C THR A 351 -24.18 23.50 -3.72
N PHE A 352 -24.93 24.33 -2.97
CA PHE A 352 -25.98 23.89 -2.06
C PHE A 352 -27.39 24.23 -2.57
N ALA A 353 -27.52 24.72 -3.80
CA ALA A 353 -28.79 25.17 -4.36
C ALA A 353 -29.84 24.05 -4.45
N GLY A 354 -29.42 22.79 -4.58
CA GLY A 354 -30.30 21.62 -4.59
C GLY A 354 -30.85 21.22 -3.22
N LEU A 355 -30.31 21.75 -2.12
CA LEU A 355 -30.68 21.40 -0.74
C LEU A 355 -31.88 22.23 -0.21
N THR A 356 -32.95 22.30 -0.99
CA THR A 356 -34.18 23.00 -0.56
C THR A 356 -34.90 22.24 0.57
N GLY A 357 -35.45 22.98 1.53
CA GLY A 357 -36.14 22.45 2.70
C GLY A 357 -35.21 21.94 3.81
N PHE A 358 -33.89 22.08 3.66
CA PHE A 358 -32.91 21.70 4.68
C PHE A 358 -32.65 22.84 5.68
N THR A 359 -32.20 22.46 6.88
CA THR A 359 -31.54 23.32 7.86
C THR A 359 -30.11 22.82 8.03
N TRP A 360 -29.12 23.69 7.82
CA TRP A 360 -27.71 23.44 8.15
C TRP A 360 -27.40 23.99 9.54
N TYR A 361 -26.96 23.11 10.44
CA TYR A 361 -26.54 23.46 11.79
C TYR A 361 -25.03 23.69 11.82
N ARG A 362 -24.61 24.95 11.92
CA ARG A 362 -23.18 25.31 11.90
C ARG A 362 -22.48 25.00 13.21
N ASN A 363 -23.19 25.08 14.32
CA ASN A 363 -22.66 24.78 15.63
C ASN A 363 -22.80 23.28 15.91
N SER A 364 -22.11 22.44 15.14
CA SER A 364 -22.18 20.97 15.22
C SER A 364 -20.94 20.38 15.90
N VAL A 365 -21.14 19.38 16.76
CA VAL A 365 -20.05 18.65 17.44
C VAL A 365 -20.09 17.18 17.03
N GLY A 366 -18.93 16.63 16.67
CA GLY A 366 -18.77 15.20 16.38
C GLY A 366 -18.77 14.33 17.63
N SER A 367 -18.71 13.02 17.44
CA SER A 367 -18.63 12.06 18.55
C SER A 367 -17.18 11.71 18.89
N MET A 368 -16.46 11.13 17.93
CA MET A 368 -15.13 10.59 18.14
C MET A 368 -14.36 10.46 16.82
N ILE A 369 -13.05 10.72 16.86
CA ILE A 369 -12.12 10.48 15.74
C ILE A 369 -11.22 9.29 15.98
N PRO A 370 -10.77 8.57 14.93
CA PRO A 370 -11.13 8.76 13.52
C PRO A 370 -12.33 7.89 13.10
N THR A 371 -12.57 7.71 11.80
CA THR A 371 -13.68 6.96 11.17
C THR A 371 -14.05 5.65 11.87
N ARG A 372 -13.05 4.85 12.26
CA ARG A 372 -13.25 3.57 12.99
C ARG A 372 -14.00 3.70 14.33
N TYR A 373 -14.11 4.92 14.86
CA TYR A 373 -14.90 5.26 16.05
C TYR A 373 -16.05 6.21 15.75
N GLY A 374 -15.89 7.10 14.76
CA GLY A 374 -16.93 8.02 14.29
C GLY A 374 -18.17 7.27 13.79
N VAL A 375 -17.99 6.31 12.88
CA VAL A 375 -19.09 5.52 12.30
C VAL A 375 -19.82 4.67 13.35
N PRO A 376 -19.14 3.85 14.19
CA PRO A 376 -19.82 3.14 15.27
C PRO A 376 -20.59 4.04 16.24
N SER A 377 -20.10 5.26 16.52
CA SER A 377 -20.81 6.21 17.39
C SER A 377 -22.18 6.60 16.84
N LEU A 378 -22.29 6.78 15.51
CA LEU A 378 -23.53 7.14 14.82
C LEU A 378 -24.54 5.98 14.74
N LEU A 379 -24.15 4.75 15.14
CA LEU A 379 -24.98 3.55 15.05
C LEU A 379 -25.25 2.87 16.41
N PHE A 380 -24.37 3.06 17.39
CA PHE A 380 -24.52 2.44 18.72
C PHE A 380 -24.77 3.45 19.84
N GLY A 381 -24.51 4.75 19.61
CA GLY A 381 -25.01 5.83 20.46
C GLY A 381 -24.43 5.92 21.88
N THR A 382 -23.47 5.05 22.24
CA THR A 382 -22.81 5.08 23.56
C THR A 382 -21.41 5.69 23.49
N ARG A 383 -20.98 6.25 24.62
CA ARG A 383 -19.65 6.85 24.83
C ARG A 383 -18.92 6.14 25.94
N PRO A 384 -17.58 6.14 25.89
CA PRO A 384 -16.84 5.57 26.97
C PRO A 384 -17.04 6.33 28.28
N GLN A 385 -17.18 5.60 29.38
CA GLN A 385 -17.36 6.17 30.72
C GLN A 385 -16.03 6.38 31.44
N PRO A 386 -15.89 7.43 32.27
CA PRO A 386 -14.67 7.66 33.03
C PRO A 386 -14.28 6.44 33.88
N GLY A 387 -13.05 5.96 33.71
CA GLY A 387 -12.47 4.86 34.48
C GLY A 387 -12.72 3.46 33.93
N GLU A 388 -13.47 3.30 32.83
CA GLU A 388 -13.56 2.00 32.15
C GLU A 388 -12.33 1.70 31.27
N ASN A 389 -12.17 0.46 30.82
CA ASN A 389 -11.15 0.12 29.83
C ASN A 389 -11.65 0.42 28.41
N PHE A 390 -10.89 1.21 27.66
CA PHE A 390 -11.31 1.65 26.32
C PHE A 390 -11.36 0.51 25.30
N ASN A 391 -10.42 -0.43 25.34
CA ASN A 391 -10.44 -1.60 24.45
C ASN A 391 -11.68 -2.46 24.73
N ASP A 392 -12.01 -2.72 26.01
CA ASP A 392 -13.22 -3.44 26.40
C ASP A 392 -14.49 -2.70 25.93
N PHE A 393 -14.53 -1.37 26.05
CA PHE A 393 -15.61 -0.56 25.48
C PHE A 393 -15.75 -0.79 23.98
N VAL A 394 -14.67 -0.67 23.21
CA VAL A 394 -14.69 -0.86 21.75
C VAL A 394 -15.11 -2.29 21.36
N TYR A 395 -14.62 -3.31 22.06
CA TYR A 395 -14.99 -4.72 21.82
C TYR A 395 -16.45 -5.02 22.14
N ASN A 396 -17.04 -4.31 23.12
CA ASN A 396 -18.42 -4.50 23.54
C ASN A 396 -19.39 -3.44 22.99
N TRP A 397 -18.92 -2.47 22.19
CA TRP A 397 -19.71 -1.30 21.79
C TRP A 397 -21.02 -1.69 21.10
N ALA A 398 -20.96 -2.66 20.19
CA ALA A 398 -22.13 -3.18 19.47
C ALA A 398 -23.11 -4.00 20.33
N GLN A 399 -22.80 -4.26 21.61
CA GLN A 399 -23.80 -4.76 22.57
C GLN A 399 -24.81 -3.68 22.97
N SER A 400 -24.48 -2.40 22.72
CA SER A 400 -25.41 -1.26 22.82
C SER A 400 -26.31 -1.19 21.58
N ASP A 401 -26.90 -2.31 21.17
CA ASP A 401 -27.71 -2.44 19.95
C ASP A 401 -29.11 -1.78 20.03
N GLN A 402 -29.34 -0.93 21.03
CA GLN A 402 -30.64 -0.31 21.32
C GLN A 402 -31.15 0.50 20.12
N TYR A 403 -30.30 1.33 19.49
CA TYR A 403 -30.69 2.15 18.34
C TYR A 403 -31.18 1.32 17.16
N LEU A 404 -30.40 0.31 16.74
CA LEU A 404 -30.77 -0.57 15.63
C LEU A 404 -31.99 -1.44 15.97
N ARG A 405 -32.13 -1.86 17.23
CA ARG A 405 -33.34 -2.54 17.72
C ARG A 405 -34.56 -1.65 17.64
N ASP A 406 -34.46 -0.38 18.03
CA ASP A 406 -35.58 0.55 18.01
C ASP A 406 -36.03 0.89 16.58
N ILE A 407 -35.09 0.99 15.62
CA ILE A 407 -35.40 1.09 14.19
C ILE A 407 -36.21 -0.13 13.71
N GLN A 408 -35.75 -1.34 14.03
CA GLN A 408 -36.46 -2.57 13.68
C GLN A 408 -37.85 -2.65 14.34
N ASN A 409 -37.96 -2.30 15.63
CA ASN A 409 -39.22 -2.28 16.37
C ASN A 409 -40.21 -1.24 15.81
N ALA A 410 -39.71 -0.12 15.28
CA ALA A 410 -40.50 0.86 14.56
C ALA A 410 -41.00 0.35 13.19
N GLY A 411 -40.60 -0.86 12.78
CA GLY A 411 -41.03 -1.50 11.53
C GLY A 411 -40.28 -1.02 10.29
N PHE A 412 -39.10 -0.42 10.46
CA PHE A 412 -38.26 0.04 9.36
C PHE A 412 -37.27 -1.04 8.95
N GLU A 413 -37.09 -1.20 7.64
CA GLU A 413 -36.01 -2.02 7.10
C GLU A 413 -34.72 -1.19 7.01
N ALA A 414 -33.66 -1.62 7.69
CA ALA A 414 -32.39 -0.91 7.68
C ALA A 414 -31.40 -1.49 6.65
N GLY A 415 -30.75 -0.59 5.91
CA GLY A 415 -29.55 -0.86 5.14
C GLY A 415 -28.40 -0.02 5.71
N LEU A 416 -27.29 -0.68 6.07
CA LEU A 416 -26.12 -0.06 6.68
C LEU A 416 -24.94 -0.18 5.70
N TYR A 417 -24.63 0.90 4.98
CA TYR A 417 -23.63 0.89 3.92
C TYR A 417 -22.37 1.59 4.39
N THR A 418 -21.48 0.79 4.99
CA THR A 418 -20.14 1.17 5.44
C THR A 418 -19.33 -0.11 5.60
N ASP A 419 -18.03 -0.08 5.34
CA ASP A 419 -17.15 -1.22 5.61
C ASP A 419 -16.68 -1.29 7.08
N GLN A 420 -16.92 -0.23 7.86
CA GLN A 420 -16.44 -0.08 9.24
C GLN A 420 -17.10 -1.05 10.23
N LEU A 421 -18.17 -1.74 9.88
CA LEU A 421 -18.77 -2.80 10.73
C LEU A 421 -18.41 -4.21 10.29
N ASN A 422 -17.52 -4.37 9.29
CA ASN A 422 -17.03 -5.68 8.87
C ASN A 422 -16.14 -6.35 9.94
N TYR A 423 -15.63 -5.61 10.94
CA TYR A 423 -14.88 -6.17 12.07
C TYR A 423 -15.73 -7.15 12.89
N ASN A 424 -15.10 -8.23 13.39
CA ASN A 424 -15.76 -9.30 14.15
C ASN A 424 -16.63 -8.79 15.31
N ARG A 425 -16.22 -7.70 15.98
CA ARG A 425 -16.94 -7.08 17.10
C ARG A 425 -18.27 -6.43 16.72
N TYR A 426 -18.47 -6.03 15.47
CA TYR A 426 -19.68 -5.30 15.01
C TYR A 426 -20.57 -6.14 14.08
N ARG A 427 -19.93 -6.99 13.27
CA ARG A 427 -20.55 -7.79 12.20
C ARG A 427 -21.81 -8.53 12.62
N GLY A 428 -21.81 -9.17 13.80
CA GLY A 428 -22.98 -9.93 14.29
C GLY A 428 -24.20 -9.05 14.55
N THR A 429 -23.99 -7.85 15.11
CA THR A 429 -25.07 -6.88 15.33
C THR A 429 -25.53 -6.28 14.02
N ALA A 430 -24.62 -5.93 13.11
CA ALA A 430 -24.97 -5.41 11.79
C ALA A 430 -25.81 -6.42 10.98
N GLN A 431 -25.43 -7.70 10.96
CA GLN A 431 -26.19 -8.79 10.33
C GLN A 431 -27.60 -8.94 10.91
N LYS A 432 -27.74 -8.83 12.23
CA LYS A 432 -29.02 -9.01 12.91
C LYS A 432 -30.05 -7.95 12.53
N TYR A 433 -29.59 -6.73 12.23
CA TYR A 433 -30.46 -5.56 12.08
C TYR A 433 -30.52 -4.95 10.69
N SER A 434 -29.70 -5.42 9.74
CA SER A 434 -29.67 -4.86 8.38
C SER A 434 -29.86 -5.93 7.32
N VAL A 435 -30.38 -5.51 6.17
CA VAL A 435 -30.60 -6.41 5.02
C VAL A 435 -29.30 -6.79 4.31
N ASN A 436 -28.30 -5.91 4.36
CA ASN A 436 -27.13 -6.00 3.51
C ASN A 436 -25.90 -6.60 4.21
N TYR A 437 -25.95 -6.90 5.51
CA TYR A 437 -24.88 -7.63 6.19
C TYR A 437 -25.13 -9.13 6.14
N HIS A 438 -24.56 -9.81 5.15
CA HIS A 438 -24.66 -11.26 4.99
C HIS A 438 -23.49 -11.79 4.15
N PRO A 439 -23.27 -13.12 4.08
CA PRO A 439 -22.28 -13.68 3.16
C PRO A 439 -22.69 -13.36 1.71
N PRO A 440 -21.77 -12.94 0.83
CA PRO A 440 -22.08 -12.67 -0.57
C PRO A 440 -22.78 -13.86 -1.24
N VAL A 441 -23.92 -13.61 -1.87
CA VAL A 441 -24.72 -14.64 -2.54
C VAL A 441 -24.79 -14.32 -4.03
N GLY A 442 -24.51 -15.28 -4.91
CA GLY A 442 -24.61 -15.09 -6.36
C GLY A 442 -23.26 -15.09 -7.09
N ARG A 443 -23.23 -14.58 -8.34
CA ARG A 443 -22.00 -14.51 -9.14
C ARG A 443 -21.28 -13.18 -8.86
N GLY A 444 -20.26 -13.23 -8.02
CA GLY A 444 -19.36 -12.11 -7.77
C GLY A 444 -18.57 -11.69 -9.03
N LEU A 445 -19.06 -10.74 -9.82
CA LEU A 445 -18.39 -10.31 -11.07
C LEU A 445 -17.30 -9.26 -10.85
N ASP A 446 -17.32 -8.53 -9.73
CA ASP A 446 -16.47 -7.35 -9.42
C ASP A 446 -15.09 -7.69 -8.83
N ASN A 447 -14.81 -8.97 -8.58
CA ASN A 447 -13.53 -9.45 -8.05
C ASN A 447 -12.63 -10.13 -9.10
N GLN A 448 -12.80 -9.82 -10.39
CA GLN A 448 -11.85 -10.31 -11.40
C GLN A 448 -10.61 -9.44 -11.48
N LEU A 449 -9.44 -10.07 -11.36
CA LEU A 449 -8.15 -9.41 -11.55
C LEU A 449 -8.01 -8.86 -12.99
N ASP A 450 -7.87 -7.55 -13.13
CA ASP A 450 -7.29 -6.95 -14.32
C ASP A 450 -5.77 -7.12 -14.26
N VAL A 451 -5.27 -8.11 -14.99
CA VAL A 451 -3.85 -8.42 -15.06
C VAL A 451 -3.00 -7.21 -15.47
N PHE A 452 -3.46 -6.40 -16.41
CA PHE A 452 -2.69 -5.24 -16.88
C PHE A 452 -2.74 -4.09 -15.88
N GLY A 453 -3.92 -3.80 -15.33
CA GLY A 453 -4.10 -2.85 -14.23
C GLY A 453 -3.22 -3.21 -13.02
N ALA A 454 -3.25 -4.48 -12.62
CA ALA A 454 -2.45 -5.02 -11.53
C ALA A 454 -0.94 -4.88 -11.76
N LEU A 455 -0.43 -5.30 -12.94
CA LEU A 455 0.98 -5.13 -13.26
C LEU A 455 1.38 -3.64 -13.25
N ARG A 456 0.53 -2.75 -13.77
CA ARG A 456 0.81 -1.31 -13.82
C ARG A 456 0.93 -0.71 -12.42
N ILE A 457 -0.03 -0.97 -11.54
CA ILE A 457 -0.02 -0.41 -10.19
C ILE A 457 1.08 -1.05 -9.33
N LEU A 458 1.27 -2.37 -9.40
CA LEU A 458 2.33 -3.06 -8.66
C LEU A 458 3.74 -2.65 -9.11
N TYR A 459 3.95 -2.31 -10.38
CA TYR A 459 5.24 -1.77 -10.83
C TYR A 459 5.43 -0.32 -10.42
N LYS A 460 4.36 0.49 -10.40
CA LYS A 460 4.41 1.84 -9.82
C LYS A 460 4.84 1.77 -8.35
N THR A 461 4.24 0.90 -7.54
CA THR A 461 4.60 0.73 -6.13
C THR A 461 6.00 0.16 -5.93
N ALA A 462 6.40 -0.79 -6.77
CA ALA A 462 7.76 -1.32 -6.76
C ALA A 462 8.81 -0.23 -7.07
N PHE A 463 8.56 0.66 -8.04
CA PHE A 463 9.45 1.79 -8.29
C PHE A 463 9.44 2.79 -7.14
N CYS A 464 8.28 3.05 -6.51
CA CYS A 464 8.24 3.86 -5.30
C CYS A 464 9.13 3.27 -4.20
N ARG A 465 9.12 1.94 -4.03
CA ARG A 465 9.93 1.25 -3.03
C ARG A 465 11.42 1.24 -3.37
N ASP A 466 11.77 0.89 -4.60
CA ASP A 466 13.14 0.47 -4.97
C ASP A 466 13.96 1.54 -5.70
N MET A 467 13.38 2.69 -6.07
CA MET A 467 14.10 3.83 -6.66
C MET A 467 14.59 4.81 -5.57
N PRO A 468 15.63 5.63 -5.85
CA PRO A 468 16.09 6.63 -4.90
C PRO A 468 14.96 7.64 -4.62
N TRP A 469 15.02 8.26 -3.44
CA TRP A 469 13.95 9.12 -2.91
C TRP A 469 13.51 10.24 -3.86
N VAL A 470 14.43 10.75 -4.68
CA VAL A 470 14.13 11.78 -5.69
C VAL A 470 13.05 11.37 -6.70
N PHE A 471 12.87 10.06 -6.96
CA PHE A 471 11.84 9.57 -7.88
C PHE A 471 10.53 9.16 -7.21
N LYS A 472 10.53 8.99 -5.87
CA LYS A 472 9.35 8.52 -5.13
C LYS A 472 8.10 9.39 -5.34
N PRO A 473 8.17 10.75 -5.40
CA PRO A 473 6.98 11.57 -5.66
C PRO A 473 6.22 11.17 -6.93
N ARG A 474 6.94 10.70 -7.97
CA ARG A 474 6.34 10.32 -9.25
C ARG A 474 5.64 8.96 -9.22
N PHE A 475 6.01 8.12 -8.27
CA PHE A 475 5.55 6.76 -8.10
C PHE A 475 4.69 6.56 -6.85
N TRP A 476 4.39 7.64 -6.11
CA TRP A 476 3.58 7.61 -4.91
C TRP A 476 2.20 7.02 -5.16
N TYR A 477 1.71 6.26 -4.19
CA TYR A 477 0.47 5.50 -4.26
C TYR A 477 -0.16 5.45 -2.87
N TYR A 478 -1.44 5.10 -2.83
CA TYR A 478 -2.20 4.85 -1.62
C TYR A 478 -2.76 3.43 -1.67
N THR A 479 -3.09 2.85 -0.51
CA THR A 479 -3.54 1.45 -0.42
C THR A 479 -4.80 1.19 -1.26
N GLU A 480 -5.77 2.10 -1.26
CA GLU A 480 -6.99 1.91 -2.05
C GLU A 480 -6.75 2.03 -3.56
N ASP A 481 -5.76 2.84 -3.94
CA ASP A 481 -5.30 2.98 -5.33
C ASP A 481 -4.79 1.63 -5.89
N LEU A 482 -4.29 0.73 -5.02
CA LEU A 482 -3.95 -0.66 -5.38
C LEU A 482 -5.20 -1.51 -5.62
N ASN A 483 -6.15 -1.50 -4.69
CA ASN A 483 -7.37 -2.32 -4.78
C ASN A 483 -8.18 -1.99 -6.04
N MET A 484 -8.46 -0.71 -6.26
CA MET A 484 -9.26 -0.25 -7.40
C MET A 484 -8.61 -0.59 -8.75
N ARG A 485 -7.31 -0.36 -8.90
CA ARG A 485 -6.61 -0.53 -10.20
C ARG A 485 -6.31 -1.99 -10.55
N MET A 486 -6.42 -2.90 -9.59
CA MET A 486 -6.27 -4.33 -9.82
C MET A 486 -7.57 -5.00 -10.31
N ARG A 487 -8.73 -4.34 -10.22
CA ARG A 487 -10.03 -4.90 -10.61
C ARG A 487 -10.39 -4.60 -12.08
N LYS A 488 -11.05 -5.54 -12.75
CA LYS A 488 -11.66 -5.28 -14.07
C LYS A 488 -12.90 -4.41 -13.92
N SER A 489 -13.16 -3.58 -14.92
CA SER A 489 -14.47 -2.96 -15.10
C SER A 489 -15.54 -4.02 -15.37
N VAL A 490 -16.64 -3.98 -14.64
CA VAL A 490 -17.76 -4.93 -14.80
C VAL A 490 -18.89 -4.32 -15.62
N ASN A 491 -19.59 -5.17 -16.38
CA ASN A 491 -20.88 -4.81 -16.95
C ASN A 491 -21.92 -4.72 -15.83
N MET A 492 -22.36 -3.50 -15.51
CA MET A 492 -23.24 -3.21 -14.38
C MET A 492 -24.60 -3.93 -14.48
N ASP A 493 -25.04 -4.28 -15.68
CA ASP A 493 -26.29 -5.03 -15.92
C ASP A 493 -26.24 -6.49 -15.46
N GLU A 494 -25.04 -7.05 -15.28
CA GLU A 494 -24.84 -8.43 -14.85
C GLU A 494 -24.55 -8.54 -13.35
N VAL A 495 -24.42 -7.40 -12.66
CA VAL A 495 -24.05 -7.34 -11.25
C VAL A 495 -25.24 -7.67 -10.35
N ASP A 496 -25.10 -8.74 -9.58
CA ASP A 496 -25.98 -9.01 -8.44
C ASP A 496 -25.45 -8.26 -7.21
N LEU A 497 -26.12 -7.20 -6.78
CA LEU A 497 -25.66 -6.35 -5.66
C LEU A 497 -25.53 -7.11 -4.33
N SER A 498 -26.27 -8.21 -4.14
CA SER A 498 -26.15 -9.09 -2.95
C SER A 498 -24.88 -9.95 -2.97
N SER A 499 -24.23 -10.07 -4.13
CA SER A 499 -22.96 -10.76 -4.30
C SER A 499 -21.74 -9.87 -4.12
N GLN A 500 -21.94 -8.56 -3.84
CA GLN A 500 -20.89 -7.56 -3.95
C GLN A 500 -20.62 -6.86 -2.64
N PRO A 501 -19.35 -6.78 -2.19
CA PRO A 501 -19.00 -5.97 -1.04
C PRO A 501 -19.34 -4.50 -1.28
N TYR A 502 -19.81 -3.83 -0.25
CA TYR A 502 -19.81 -2.38 -0.16
C TYR A 502 -18.42 -1.90 0.25
N THR A 503 -17.92 -0.89 -0.45
CA THR A 503 -16.68 -0.16 -0.17
C THR A 503 -16.94 1.30 -0.47
N GLU A 504 -16.41 2.20 0.34
CA GLU A 504 -16.50 3.64 0.18
C GLU A 504 -15.78 4.08 -1.12
N ASP A 505 -16.53 4.25 -2.21
CA ASP A 505 -16.05 4.75 -3.50
C ASP A 505 -17.12 5.67 -4.12
N ASP A 506 -16.92 6.98 -3.96
CA ASP A 506 -17.84 8.03 -4.41
C ASP A 506 -18.09 7.99 -5.92
N LEU A 507 -17.05 7.75 -6.72
CA LEU A 507 -17.18 7.68 -8.17
C LEU A 507 -18.03 6.47 -8.58
N LYS A 508 -17.75 5.32 -7.98
CA LYS A 508 -18.51 4.10 -8.23
C LYS A 508 -19.97 4.26 -7.81
N TYR A 509 -20.20 4.77 -6.60
CA TYR A 509 -21.55 5.04 -6.10
C TYR A 509 -22.32 5.98 -7.04
N TYR A 510 -21.69 7.06 -7.49
CA TYR A 510 -22.30 8.00 -8.42
C TYR A 510 -22.67 7.36 -9.77
N GLN A 511 -21.75 6.59 -10.35
CA GLN A 511 -21.98 5.87 -11.61
C GLN A 511 -23.10 4.83 -11.48
N GLU A 512 -23.13 4.10 -10.36
CA GLU A 512 -24.17 3.13 -10.05
C GLU A 512 -25.53 3.77 -9.82
N LEU A 513 -25.58 4.88 -9.09
CA LEU A 513 -26.82 5.65 -8.91
C LEU A 513 -27.34 6.17 -10.26
N GLN A 514 -26.47 6.64 -11.16
CA GLN A 514 -26.84 7.06 -12.50
C GLN A 514 -27.34 5.91 -13.38
N HIS A 515 -26.77 4.71 -13.21
CA HIS A 515 -27.11 3.53 -14.02
C HIS A 515 -28.37 2.82 -13.52
N TYR A 516 -28.42 2.49 -12.23
CA TYR A 516 -29.53 1.77 -11.62
C TYR A 516 -30.71 2.68 -11.29
N GLY A 517 -30.45 3.93 -10.89
CA GLY A 517 -31.44 4.81 -10.27
C GLY A 517 -31.96 4.26 -8.94
N LEU A 518 -32.81 5.03 -8.25
CA LEU A 518 -33.53 4.50 -7.09
C LEU A 518 -34.77 3.72 -7.54
N SER A 519 -35.15 2.72 -6.75
CA SER A 519 -36.37 1.93 -6.95
C SER A 519 -37.16 1.76 -5.66
N ILE A 520 -38.47 1.49 -5.81
CA ILE A 520 -39.36 1.28 -4.66
C ILE A 520 -39.28 -0.17 -4.19
N ASP A 521 -38.98 -0.34 -2.91
CA ASP A 521 -39.07 -1.60 -2.18
C ASP A 521 -39.85 -1.38 -0.88
N ASN A 522 -40.89 -2.20 -0.66
CA ASN A 522 -41.80 -2.09 0.47
C ASN A 522 -41.73 -3.29 1.41
N THR A 523 -40.59 -3.99 1.42
CA THR A 523 -40.30 -5.10 2.32
C THR A 523 -40.36 -4.65 3.80
N GLY A 524 -39.91 -3.42 4.09
CA GLY A 524 -40.16 -2.74 5.37
C GLY A 524 -41.64 -2.46 5.66
N GLN A 525 -42.07 -2.78 6.88
CA GLN A 525 -43.48 -2.62 7.29
C GLN A 525 -43.93 -1.15 7.25
N ASN A 526 -43.13 -0.24 7.80
CA ASN A 526 -43.47 1.18 7.94
C ASN A 526 -42.61 2.09 7.06
N GLY A 527 -41.45 1.61 6.60
CA GLY A 527 -40.55 2.40 5.77
C GLY A 527 -39.16 1.76 5.62
N SER A 528 -38.22 2.53 5.06
CA SER A 528 -36.81 2.15 4.96
C SER A 528 -35.89 3.15 5.67
N PHE A 529 -34.87 2.62 6.34
CA PHE A 529 -33.75 3.37 6.87
C PHE A 529 -32.50 3.06 6.04
N ARG A 530 -31.79 4.08 5.57
CA ARG A 530 -30.55 3.92 4.79
C ARG A 530 -29.45 4.79 5.42
N PHE A 531 -28.42 4.13 5.94
CA PHE A 531 -27.20 4.77 6.41
C PHE A 531 -26.13 4.58 5.34
N ILE A 532 -25.73 5.64 4.65
CA ILE A 532 -24.85 5.58 3.47
C ILE A 532 -23.56 6.34 3.78
N HIS A 533 -22.46 5.61 3.93
CA HIS A 533 -21.13 6.16 4.20
C HIS A 533 -20.34 6.31 2.89
N LEU A 534 -19.94 7.54 2.58
CA LEU A 534 -19.18 7.91 1.39
C LEU A 534 -17.84 8.52 1.81
N PHE A 535 -16.88 8.48 0.90
CA PHE A 535 -15.53 9.02 1.09
C PHE A 535 -15.52 10.55 1.30
N GLY A 536 -16.56 11.24 0.81
CA GLY A 536 -16.82 12.63 1.18
C GLY A 536 -15.66 13.56 0.85
N SER A 537 -15.21 14.30 1.87
CA SER A 537 -14.11 15.26 1.79
C SER A 537 -12.78 14.69 2.33
N HIS A 538 -12.66 13.37 2.42
CA HIS A 538 -11.44 12.73 2.93
C HIS A 538 -10.29 12.82 1.91
N PRO A 539 -9.05 13.15 2.33
CA PRO A 539 -7.87 13.12 1.45
C PRO A 539 -7.41 11.66 1.15
N PRO A 540 -6.89 11.35 -0.04
CA PRO A 540 -6.43 12.27 -1.06
C PRO A 540 -7.59 12.71 -1.97
N TYR A 541 -7.57 13.99 -2.35
CA TYR A 541 -8.57 14.56 -3.25
C TYR A 541 -8.34 14.06 -4.68
N THR A 542 -9.18 13.14 -5.12
CA THR A 542 -9.01 12.45 -6.41
C THR A 542 -10.11 12.78 -7.42
N LEU A 543 -11.24 13.32 -6.96
CA LEU A 543 -12.35 13.74 -7.79
C LEU A 543 -12.35 15.26 -7.96
N ASP A 544 -12.60 15.72 -9.18
CA ASP A 544 -12.96 17.12 -9.41
C ASP A 544 -14.46 17.35 -9.17
N ARG A 545 -14.88 18.63 -9.17
CA ARG A 545 -16.28 19.04 -8.96
C ARG A 545 -17.31 18.35 -9.87
N ASN A 546 -16.91 17.71 -10.96
CA ASN A 546 -17.81 16.98 -11.85
C ASN A 546 -17.96 15.50 -11.50
N VAL A 547 -17.41 15.07 -10.36
CA VAL A 547 -17.35 13.66 -9.95
C VAL A 547 -16.55 12.85 -10.98
N GLU A 548 -15.44 13.42 -11.47
CA GLU A 548 -14.51 12.77 -12.40
C GLU A 548 -13.13 12.67 -11.77
N ARG A 549 -12.41 11.56 -12.00
CA ARG A 549 -11.01 11.46 -11.57
C ARG A 549 -10.16 12.49 -12.31
N THR A 550 -9.39 13.27 -11.56
CA THR A 550 -8.50 14.29 -12.11
C THR A 550 -7.03 13.96 -11.81
N GLU A 551 -6.17 14.15 -12.82
CA GLU A 551 -4.70 14.18 -12.64
C GLU A 551 -4.16 15.63 -12.60
N ASP A 552 -5.03 16.63 -12.74
CA ASP A 552 -4.67 18.05 -12.65
C ASP A 552 -4.51 18.46 -11.18
N PRO A 553 -3.29 18.80 -10.70
CA PRO A 553 -3.05 19.16 -9.31
C PRO A 553 -3.87 20.37 -8.85
N SER A 554 -4.26 21.27 -9.76
CA SER A 554 -5.10 22.43 -9.39
C SER A 554 -6.53 22.03 -8.99
N LYS A 555 -6.97 20.84 -9.39
CA LYS A 555 -8.29 20.29 -9.07
C LYS A 555 -8.25 19.22 -7.96
N GLN A 556 -7.07 18.81 -7.51
CA GLN A 556 -6.90 17.84 -6.41
C GLN A 556 -6.89 18.57 -5.07
N ASN A 557 -8.02 19.17 -4.70
CA ASN A 557 -8.17 19.94 -3.47
C ASN A 557 -9.52 19.66 -2.80
N VAL A 558 -9.62 20.03 -1.52
CA VAL A 558 -10.80 19.78 -0.69
C VAL A 558 -12.07 20.39 -1.27
N ASP A 559 -12.03 21.60 -1.83
CA ASP A 559 -13.22 22.28 -2.34
C ASP A 559 -13.82 21.52 -3.54
N GLU A 560 -12.98 21.07 -4.47
CA GLU A 560 -13.42 20.27 -5.63
C GLU A 560 -14.04 18.94 -5.18
N GLN A 561 -13.39 18.26 -4.22
CA GLN A 561 -13.85 16.98 -3.68
C GLN A 561 -15.18 17.15 -2.90
N THR A 562 -15.30 18.18 -2.05
CA THR A 562 -16.53 18.48 -1.32
C THR A 562 -17.67 18.82 -2.28
N ILE A 563 -17.43 19.63 -3.33
CA ILE A 563 -18.45 19.89 -4.37
C ILE A 563 -18.88 18.58 -5.05
N ALA A 564 -17.95 17.68 -5.35
CA ALA A 564 -18.25 16.38 -5.92
C ALA A 564 -19.17 15.55 -5.00
N ALA A 565 -18.85 15.49 -3.69
CA ALA A 565 -19.67 14.77 -2.70
C ALA A 565 -21.11 15.32 -2.65
N TYR A 566 -21.30 16.65 -2.64
CA TYR A 566 -22.64 17.24 -2.67
C TYR A 566 -23.39 17.00 -3.99
N ARG A 567 -22.70 16.91 -5.13
CA ARG A 567 -23.36 16.51 -6.40
C ARG A 567 -23.89 15.08 -6.37
N ILE A 568 -23.25 14.17 -5.64
CA ILE A 568 -23.74 12.81 -5.43
C ILE A 568 -25.03 12.84 -4.62
N VAL A 569 -25.05 13.63 -3.53
CA VAL A 569 -26.25 13.83 -2.71
C VAL A 569 -27.39 14.45 -3.53
N GLU A 570 -27.11 15.46 -4.37
CA GLU A 570 -28.10 16.07 -5.26
C GLU A 570 -28.68 15.06 -6.27
N ALA A 571 -27.86 14.15 -6.81
CA ALA A 571 -28.33 13.09 -7.69
C ALA A 571 -29.26 12.11 -6.97
N TYR A 572 -28.98 11.78 -5.71
CA TYR A 572 -29.87 10.93 -4.90
C TYR A 572 -31.21 11.63 -4.64
N ILE A 573 -31.17 12.93 -4.28
CA ILE A 573 -32.37 13.75 -4.10
C ILE A 573 -33.19 13.81 -5.40
N ALA A 574 -32.54 13.94 -6.55
CA ALA A 574 -33.22 13.94 -7.85
C ALA A 574 -33.98 12.63 -8.10
N GLU A 575 -33.39 11.49 -7.71
CA GLU A 575 -34.06 10.19 -7.82
C GLU A 575 -35.23 10.03 -6.83
N LEU A 576 -35.12 10.54 -5.60
CA LEU A 576 -36.26 10.60 -4.67
C LEU A 576 -37.41 11.42 -5.25
N LYS A 577 -37.11 12.56 -5.88
CA LYS A 577 -38.10 13.41 -6.56
C LYS A 577 -38.69 12.70 -7.79
N ARG A 578 -37.89 11.99 -8.58
CA ARG A 578 -38.35 11.17 -9.71
C ARG A 578 -39.34 10.08 -9.29
N LEU A 579 -39.10 9.46 -8.13
CA LEU A 579 -39.99 8.46 -7.54
C LEU A 579 -41.19 9.05 -6.80
N GLY A 580 -41.22 10.37 -6.57
CA GLY A 580 -42.30 11.05 -5.85
C GLY A 580 -42.33 10.76 -4.34
N VAL A 581 -41.16 10.46 -3.74
CA VAL A 581 -41.04 10.11 -2.32
C VAL A 581 -40.19 11.10 -1.52
N TYR A 582 -39.71 12.19 -2.14
CA TYR A 582 -38.86 13.20 -1.50
C TYR A 582 -39.52 13.85 -0.28
N GLU A 583 -40.80 14.21 -0.39
CA GLU A 583 -41.58 14.82 0.68
C GLU A 583 -41.80 13.85 1.84
N ASN A 584 -41.88 12.54 1.58
CA ASN A 584 -42.01 11.49 2.60
C ASN A 584 -40.66 11.01 3.16
N THR A 585 -39.56 11.67 2.78
CA THR A 585 -38.21 11.30 3.18
C THR A 585 -37.64 12.32 4.17
N SER A 586 -37.28 11.85 5.35
CA SER A 586 -36.39 12.58 6.25
C SER A 586 -34.96 12.32 5.82
N PHE A 587 -34.16 13.39 5.76
CA PHE A 587 -32.84 13.35 5.16
C PHE A 587 -31.84 14.05 6.06
N ILE A 588 -30.75 13.37 6.40
CA ILE A 588 -29.64 13.91 7.17
C ILE A 588 -28.38 13.80 6.34
N ILE A 589 -27.63 14.89 6.23
CA ILE A 589 -26.28 14.91 5.68
C ILE A 589 -25.35 15.22 6.85
N THR A 590 -24.43 14.32 7.15
CA THR A 590 -23.43 14.47 8.21
C THR A 590 -22.06 14.01 7.72
N ALA A 591 -21.04 14.11 8.57
CA ALA A 591 -19.79 13.36 8.45
C ALA A 591 -19.61 12.42 9.64
N ASP A 592 -18.66 11.51 9.59
CA ASP A 592 -18.22 10.66 10.69
C ASP A 592 -17.33 11.44 11.67
N HIS A 593 -16.54 12.39 11.14
CA HIS A 593 -15.81 13.43 11.84
C HIS A 593 -15.52 14.64 10.94
N GLY A 594 -14.99 15.72 11.53
CA GLY A 594 -14.50 16.89 10.80
C GLY A 594 -13.07 16.72 10.30
N ASP A 595 -12.41 17.84 9.97
CA ASP A 595 -11.03 17.81 9.46
C ASP A 595 -10.04 17.39 10.55
N TRP A 596 -9.28 16.34 10.29
CA TRP A 596 -8.29 15.83 11.22
C TRP A 596 -7.19 15.03 10.53
N TYR A 597 -5.99 15.05 11.13
CA TYR A 597 -4.85 14.26 10.71
C TYR A 597 -4.13 13.65 11.91
N LEU A 598 -3.42 12.54 11.70
CA LEU A 598 -2.65 11.86 12.74
C LEU A 598 -1.58 12.78 13.33
N THR A 599 -1.81 13.28 14.55
CA THR A 599 -0.88 14.13 15.29
C THR A 599 -0.60 13.56 16.69
N GLY A 600 0.65 13.61 17.15
CA GLY A 600 1.04 13.07 18.46
C GLY A 600 0.65 13.92 19.68
N GLY A 601 -0.11 14.99 19.46
CA GLY A 601 -0.64 15.86 20.51
C GLY A 601 -2.08 16.25 20.22
N ASP A 602 -2.72 16.88 21.20
CA ASP A 602 -4.15 17.24 21.15
C ASP A 602 -4.49 18.09 19.92
N ILE A 603 -5.71 17.97 19.41
CA ILE A 603 -6.21 18.82 18.32
C ILE A 603 -6.06 20.31 18.69
N GLN A 604 -5.60 21.11 17.72
CA GLN A 604 -5.38 22.55 17.88
C GLN A 604 -6.40 23.40 17.10
N THR A 605 -7.17 22.74 16.23
CA THR A 605 -8.25 23.31 15.45
C THR A 605 -9.49 22.46 15.66
N PRO A 606 -10.69 23.06 15.62
CA PRO A 606 -11.93 22.29 15.73
C PRO A 606 -12.02 21.26 14.60
N SER A 607 -12.50 20.07 14.95
CA SER A 607 -12.96 19.04 14.02
C SER A 607 -14.47 18.94 14.19
N ALA A 608 -15.20 19.67 13.35
CA ALA A 608 -16.64 19.89 13.46
C ALA A 608 -17.33 19.30 12.22
N PRO A 609 -17.86 18.06 12.29
CA PRO A 609 -18.54 17.46 11.16
C PRO A 609 -19.78 18.28 10.77
N VAL A 610 -20.06 18.39 9.48
CA VAL A 610 -21.30 19.00 9.00
C VAL A 610 -22.52 18.27 9.57
N ILE A 611 -23.61 18.98 9.89
CA ILE A 611 -24.94 18.38 10.13
C ILE A 611 -26.00 19.21 9.41
N MET A 612 -26.71 18.60 8.47
CA MET A 612 -27.85 19.18 7.78
C MET A 612 -29.05 18.26 7.87
N TYR A 613 -30.25 18.83 8.05
CA TYR A 613 -31.49 18.06 8.22
C TYR A 613 -32.61 18.60 7.35
N LYS A 614 -33.33 17.71 6.68
CA LYS A 614 -34.61 17.98 6.03
C LYS A 614 -35.68 17.04 6.62
N PRO A 615 -36.78 17.56 7.20
CA PRO A 615 -37.87 16.75 7.70
C PRO A 615 -38.73 16.15 6.58
N ALA A 616 -39.29 14.96 6.82
CA ALA A 616 -40.42 14.45 6.05
C ALA A 616 -41.72 15.22 6.38
N GLY A 617 -42.69 15.20 5.46
CA GLY A 617 -44.01 15.78 5.66
C GLY A 617 -44.10 17.30 5.45
N GLN A 618 -43.02 17.94 4.97
CA GLN A 618 -43.06 19.33 4.50
C GLN A 618 -44.10 19.49 3.38
N THR A 619 -44.82 20.60 3.41
CA THR A 619 -45.61 21.06 2.25
C THR A 619 -44.68 21.33 1.05
N ALA A 620 -45.24 21.35 -0.16
CA ALA A 620 -44.46 21.66 -1.36
C ALA A 620 -43.80 23.04 -1.26
N GLU A 621 -44.47 24.01 -0.61
CA GLU A 621 -43.94 25.34 -0.35
C GLU A 621 -42.77 25.35 0.64
N GLU A 622 -42.84 24.57 1.72
CA GLU A 622 -41.75 24.42 2.70
C GLU A 622 -40.56 23.68 2.09
N ALA A 623 -40.80 22.57 1.38
CA ALA A 623 -39.77 21.78 0.73
C ALA A 623 -39.05 22.55 -0.41
N ALA A 624 -39.68 23.60 -0.94
CA ALA A 624 -39.11 24.48 -1.95
C ALA A 624 -38.32 25.67 -1.37
N GLN A 625 -38.37 25.92 -0.06
CA GLN A 625 -37.59 27.01 0.54
C GLN A 625 -36.09 26.74 0.43
N PRO A 626 -35.25 27.78 0.22
CA PRO A 626 -33.80 27.63 0.30
C PRO A 626 -33.36 27.06 1.65
N MET A 627 -32.21 26.39 1.66
CA MET A 627 -31.58 25.88 2.87
C MET A 627 -31.49 26.99 3.94
N GLN A 628 -32.02 26.70 5.12
CA GLN A 628 -31.92 27.56 6.30
C GLN A 628 -30.61 27.28 7.04
N ILE A 629 -30.15 28.26 7.81
CA ILE A 629 -28.97 28.14 8.67
C ILE A 629 -29.44 28.26 10.11
N SER A 630 -28.88 27.43 11.00
CA SER A 630 -29.08 27.56 12.44
C SER A 630 -27.75 27.45 13.20
N ASP A 631 -27.62 28.26 14.24
CA ASP A 631 -26.51 28.18 15.20
C ASP A 631 -26.89 27.41 16.48
N ALA A 632 -28.00 26.69 16.45
CA ALA A 632 -28.42 25.81 17.55
C ALA A 632 -27.32 24.77 17.84
N PRO A 633 -26.99 24.54 19.13
CA PRO A 633 -25.89 23.65 19.51
C PRO A 633 -26.30 22.17 19.36
N VAL A 634 -25.99 21.58 18.21
CA VAL A 634 -26.29 20.17 17.91
C VAL A 634 -25.07 19.26 18.08
N TRP A 635 -25.32 17.97 18.18
CA TRP A 635 -24.33 16.93 18.46
C TRP A 635 -24.63 15.67 17.64
N HIS A 636 -23.61 14.87 17.29
CA HIS A 636 -23.80 13.59 16.58
C HIS A 636 -24.86 12.68 17.19
N TYR A 637 -24.98 12.64 18.52
CA TYR A 637 -25.97 11.78 19.18
C TYR A 637 -27.42 12.24 18.95
N ASP A 638 -27.65 13.50 18.59
CA ASP A 638 -28.97 14.07 18.27
C ASP A 638 -29.52 13.52 16.96
N ILE A 639 -28.64 13.07 16.07
CA ILE A 639 -29.03 12.37 14.83
C ILE A 639 -29.83 11.12 15.18
N LEU A 640 -29.40 10.35 16.18
CA LEU A 640 -30.08 9.11 16.59
C LEU A 640 -31.47 9.41 17.16
N ALA A 641 -31.60 10.48 17.96
CA ALA A 641 -32.89 10.93 18.46
C ALA A 641 -33.82 11.41 17.33
N GLN A 642 -33.28 12.20 16.39
CA GLN A 642 -34.03 12.73 15.27
C GLN A 642 -34.55 11.63 14.34
N THR A 643 -33.71 10.66 13.97
CA THR A 643 -34.12 9.58 13.06
C THR A 643 -35.23 8.73 13.67
N LEU A 644 -35.17 8.40 14.97
CA LEU A 644 -36.24 7.68 15.65
C LEU A 644 -37.54 8.50 15.75
N LYS A 645 -37.42 9.81 15.99
CA LYS A 645 -38.58 10.72 15.98
C LYS A 645 -39.26 10.71 14.62
N ASP A 646 -38.48 10.76 13.54
CA ASP A 646 -38.99 10.73 12.16
C ASP A 646 -39.67 9.40 11.80
N MET A 647 -39.16 8.29 12.37
CA MET A 647 -39.78 6.97 12.31
C MET A 647 -41.09 6.86 13.09
N GLY A 648 -41.42 7.84 13.94
CA GLY A 648 -42.64 7.87 14.73
C GLY A 648 -42.58 7.04 16.01
N VAL A 649 -41.38 6.87 16.56
CA VAL A 649 -41.16 6.21 17.86
C VAL A 649 -41.80 7.02 18.98
N ASP A 650 -42.29 6.33 20.02
CA ASP A 650 -42.95 6.99 21.16
C ASP A 650 -41.98 7.78 22.05
N GLN A 651 -42.55 8.74 22.81
CA GLN A 651 -41.78 9.62 23.70
C GLN A 651 -41.05 8.86 24.82
N GLN A 652 -41.53 7.70 25.26
CA GLN A 652 -40.86 6.91 26.28
C GLN A 652 -39.55 6.32 25.73
N THR A 653 -39.57 5.83 24.50
CA THR A 653 -38.37 5.32 23.83
C THR A 653 -37.42 6.45 23.45
N LEU A 654 -37.93 7.59 22.95
CA LEU A 654 -37.13 8.78 22.65
C LEU A 654 -36.41 9.33 23.89
N SER A 655 -36.99 9.21 25.09
CA SER A 655 -36.36 9.66 26.34
C SER A 655 -35.06 8.93 26.72
N ASN A 656 -34.72 7.83 26.02
CA ASN A 656 -33.44 7.14 26.16
C ASN A 656 -32.30 7.78 25.35
N TYR A 657 -32.62 8.74 24.48
CA TYR A 657 -31.68 9.42 23.57
C TYR A 657 -31.51 10.89 23.96
N THR A 658 -30.64 11.60 23.23
CA THR A 658 -30.45 13.04 23.39
C THR A 658 -31.60 13.84 22.74
N THR A 659 -31.50 15.17 22.73
CA THR A 659 -32.48 16.06 22.11
C THR A 659 -32.51 15.87 20.59
N PRO A 660 -33.67 15.67 19.95
CA PRO A 660 -33.80 15.71 18.49
C PRO A 660 -33.27 17.02 17.90
N LEU A 661 -32.68 16.96 16.70
CA LEU A 661 -32.07 18.12 16.02
C LEU A 661 -33.04 19.30 15.88
N ASP A 662 -34.29 19.04 15.50
CA ASP A 662 -35.33 20.06 15.29
C ASP A 662 -35.95 20.62 16.59
N GLU A 663 -35.52 20.10 17.75
CA GLU A 663 -35.90 20.59 19.08
C GLU A 663 -34.79 21.41 19.74
N SER A 664 -33.56 21.38 19.21
CA SER A 664 -32.48 22.29 19.61
C SER A 664 -32.73 23.71 19.10
N TYR A 665 -32.33 24.71 19.90
CA TYR A 665 -32.59 26.13 19.59
C TYR A 665 -31.36 27.02 19.84
N GLU A 666 -31.31 28.14 19.13
CA GLU A 666 -30.22 29.11 19.25
C GLU A 666 -30.16 29.75 20.64
N GLY A 667 -28.94 29.86 21.18
CA GLY A 667 -28.71 30.38 22.53
C GLY A 667 -28.89 29.35 23.65
N GLU A 668 -29.25 28.10 23.33
CA GLU A 668 -29.25 27.01 24.30
C GLU A 668 -27.84 26.81 24.90
N THR A 669 -27.75 26.70 26.22
CA THR A 669 -26.49 26.36 26.89
C THR A 669 -26.42 24.86 27.13
N ARG A 670 -25.73 24.14 26.25
CA ARG A 670 -25.68 22.68 26.26
C ARG A 670 -24.25 22.17 26.10
N PRO A 671 -23.68 21.48 27.12
CA PRO A 671 -22.38 20.84 26.97
C PRO A 671 -22.48 19.69 25.97
N ARG A 672 -21.56 19.67 25.02
CA ARG A 672 -21.39 18.57 24.06
C ARG A 672 -19.97 18.04 24.19
N TYR A 673 -19.80 16.75 23.94
CA TYR A 673 -18.53 16.08 24.21
C TYR A 673 -17.97 15.47 22.94
N TYR A 674 -16.66 15.57 22.78
CA TYR A 674 -15.93 15.08 21.63
C TYR A 674 -14.72 14.30 22.10
N ILE A 675 -14.47 13.14 21.50
CA ILE A 675 -13.33 12.28 21.88
C ILE A 675 -12.29 12.28 20.78
N GLU A 676 -11.08 12.73 21.11
CA GLU A 676 -9.93 12.64 20.22
C GLU A 676 -9.14 11.34 20.41
N THR A 677 -8.38 10.95 19.39
CA THR A 677 -7.41 9.87 19.46
C THR A 677 -6.00 10.40 19.28
N ILE A 678 -5.09 10.01 20.17
CA ILE A 678 -3.67 10.36 20.14
C ILE A 678 -2.85 9.13 19.69
N PRO A 679 -2.22 9.17 18.50
CA PRO A 679 -1.30 8.13 18.02
C PRO A 679 0.17 8.40 18.37
N ASN A 680 1.01 7.36 18.30
CA ASN A 680 2.48 7.48 18.35
C ASN A 680 3.16 7.32 16.98
N GLY A 681 2.40 7.50 15.89
CA GLY A 681 2.84 7.28 14.51
C GLY A 681 2.87 5.81 14.07
N LYS A 682 2.55 4.86 14.95
CA LYS A 682 2.40 3.43 14.63
C LYS A 682 1.09 2.82 15.11
N ARG A 683 0.55 3.32 16.22
CA ARG A 683 -0.69 2.90 16.84
C ARG A 683 -1.27 4.01 17.71
N ASP A 684 -2.55 3.88 18.02
CA ASP A 684 -3.21 4.68 19.04
C ASP A 684 -2.60 4.38 20.42
N ILE A 685 -2.45 5.41 21.23
CA ILE A 685 -1.90 5.28 22.59
C ILE A 685 -2.86 5.82 23.65
N PHE A 686 -3.64 6.85 23.34
CA PHE A 686 -4.63 7.43 24.24
C PHE A 686 -5.83 7.93 23.46
N VAL A 687 -6.97 8.00 24.13
CA VAL A 687 -8.12 8.83 23.71
C VAL A 687 -8.46 9.80 24.83
N ARG A 688 -8.87 11.02 24.47
CA ARG A 688 -9.15 12.12 25.42
C ARG A 688 -10.48 12.78 25.11
N GLU A 689 -11.17 13.23 26.14
CA GLU A 689 -12.46 13.88 25.99
C GLU A 689 -12.35 15.40 26.15
N PHE A 690 -12.92 16.12 25.18
CA PHE A 690 -13.24 17.53 25.26
C PHE A 690 -14.70 17.73 25.65
N VAL A 691 -14.95 18.80 26.40
CA VAL A 691 -16.26 19.44 26.50
C VAL A 691 -16.24 20.73 25.70
N ILE A 692 -17.31 20.93 24.92
CA ILE A 692 -17.56 22.12 24.12
C ILE A 692 -18.74 22.84 24.74
N ASN A 693 -18.47 24.04 25.29
CA ASN A 693 -19.45 24.90 25.96
C ASN A 693 -19.60 26.23 25.23
N GLY A 694 -20.02 26.18 23.97
CA GLY A 694 -20.13 27.38 23.14
C GLY A 694 -20.25 27.04 21.66
N ASN A 695 -19.55 27.80 20.82
CA ASN A 695 -19.47 27.58 19.38
C ASN A 695 -18.45 26.47 19.08
N ALA A 696 -18.91 25.38 18.48
CA ALA A 696 -18.05 24.27 18.09
C ALA A 696 -16.95 24.66 17.10
N ASN A 697 -17.11 25.77 16.37
CA ASN A 697 -16.12 26.27 15.42
C ASN A 697 -15.06 27.19 16.06
N ASP A 698 -15.13 27.46 17.36
CA ASP A 698 -14.12 28.24 18.08
C ASP A 698 -13.39 27.34 19.08
N MET A 699 -12.10 27.09 18.84
CA MET A 699 -11.26 26.26 19.71
C MET A 699 -11.19 26.79 21.16
N ASN A 700 -11.46 28.07 21.40
CA ASN A 700 -11.50 28.63 22.76
C ASN A 700 -12.68 28.09 23.60
N ASP A 701 -13.73 27.60 22.94
CA ASP A 701 -14.89 26.98 23.60
C ASP A 701 -14.69 25.49 23.87
N TRP A 702 -13.54 24.93 23.47
CA TRP A 702 -13.14 23.55 23.69
C TRP A 702 -12.24 23.46 24.92
N SER A 703 -12.55 22.55 25.83
CA SER A 703 -11.74 22.32 27.03
C SER A 703 -11.63 20.84 27.33
N LEU A 704 -10.43 20.35 27.66
CA LEU A 704 -10.26 18.98 28.12
C LEU A 704 -11.03 18.77 29.42
N THR A 705 -11.79 17.68 29.50
CA THR A 705 -12.53 17.31 30.72
C THR A 705 -11.61 16.74 31.80
N GLY A 706 -10.41 16.30 31.40
CA GLY A 706 -9.49 15.51 32.22
C GLY A 706 -9.73 14.00 32.13
N ASN A 707 -10.77 13.55 31.40
CA ASN A 707 -10.95 12.14 31.09
C ASN A 707 -9.99 11.73 29.97
N GLU A 708 -9.17 10.72 30.26
CA GLU A 708 -8.29 10.07 29.29
C GLU A 708 -8.32 8.56 29.49
N TRP A 709 -8.25 7.82 28.38
CA TRP A 709 -8.21 6.36 28.40
C TRP A 709 -6.99 5.87 27.62
N PRO A 710 -6.11 5.07 28.24
CA PRO A 710 -5.03 4.39 27.52
C PRO A 710 -5.60 3.42 26.49
N VAL A 711 -4.98 3.36 25.31
CA VAL A 711 -5.32 2.40 24.26
C VAL A 711 -4.27 1.29 24.26
N GLU A 712 -4.72 0.07 24.55
CA GLU A 712 -3.90 -1.13 24.45
C GLU A 712 -3.79 -1.63 23.01
N PRO A 713 -2.71 -2.34 22.63
CA PRO A 713 -2.58 -2.90 21.29
C PRO A 713 -3.74 -3.85 20.97
N TRP A 714 -4.43 -3.61 19.85
CA TRP A 714 -5.48 -4.50 19.35
C TRP A 714 -4.93 -5.92 19.12
N HIS A 715 -5.71 -6.94 19.49
CA HIS A 715 -5.32 -8.36 19.39
C HIS A 715 -5.83 -9.05 18.11
N ASP A 716 -6.38 -8.28 17.17
CA ASP A 716 -7.11 -8.78 16.00
C ASP A 716 -6.21 -8.94 14.75
#